data_AF-A0A946PXK0-F1
#
_entry.id   AF-A0A946PXK0-F1
#
_cell.length_a   1.000
_cell.length_b   1.000
_cell.length_c   1.000
_cell.angle_alpha   90.00
_cell.angle_beta   90.00
_cell.angle_gamma   90.00
#
_symmetry.space_group_name_H-M   'P 1'
#
loop_
_entity.id
_entity.type
_entity.pdbx_description
1 polymer ?
#
loop_
_entity_poly.entity_id
_entity_poly.type
_entity_poly.pdbx_seq_one_letter_code
_entity_poly.pdbx_strand_id
1 'polypeptide(L)'
;MMKTFYFPDNQTLSFGNARQKAADNLSALRMLKEKNGLPASPEQQRILIRYTGWGDTAVYNHAAAELDAMLEKAELDALKASMLNAHYTSLDIIRAIWQGVSQAFADDLTGLRILDPSAGIGHFRSLEPAAWREKSDWLEIELEPLTAQILTLLHPNAERSSIFVGGFENAPVQANQFDLVISNVPFGDYPVVDSSIQDKRLKASIHDYFLCKAIDVTVPGGLVAIITSRYTLDKKDSFVRRWVARHAELLAAIRLPENAFKENAGTQVVTDVLFLRKREHVLAEDALLPAWVDVVDMPLENKDAETHSVPVNSYYAAHPEHALGRACLTRGMYAANEYTLKAETGANIADMLAGTLLAVLPVGIVHPIADQGSAPLGIQTHKHVIPVPDKTRPRERKQLEALRKLYDLARDLLESEIEADGQAEHLRSRLNEAYDNYLLYYGALTGKHTQKLLKGNPALPFLRALEVEVPGGMPRKAEIFSHSTVRAQRVLPAAPSAKDALLLSLDQFGEIDLDFICEATGVEEGLVLEELKGLLYKDPATRQWQPANLYLSGNILEKIEAAKVAAEDDPTYEENIVALRDAMPKPLLPGEIRARLGSGWIPTDVIQSFLEYLLEGIRVETINYVPDLGMWRIKAFDWAVTDYLLYSEWGTERRSALDLISNSLNAQTPIVYDKVDDRQVMNKDATIAAQAKLEKIEAAFEVWLWEDPERAEHLAQLYNRLYNIYARPHFDGAHLTLPGMNAEITMRPHQLDAVWRILQERSVLLAHEVGLGKTLTSVAAIMELKRLGRINKAMVVVPNHLTLQWQEEALWAYPLAKILCAGPKDLSKAKRGEFLSRIATGDWDVVVVPESSFKLLPVGADALNEFLEAEIEKLRNFLYQSAEIGRSAEKQIQKAIKRYEAKLVDKASMRKDAAETITWEMLGLDMLLVDEFHAYKNLFFATKMSRVAGLANTNSQRAFDMFIKSRFIQQQGGRFVGITATPVTNTLAEVFTLQRYFQYPTLERLGLTHFDPWAKLFAQAVALPEMSPEGGGFRINIRLAKFVNVPELSTLLSQFCEALKWEQVQTGTISRPMLHQDRPLIVELPSTPELEDYIADLAERATAVRNGTVSPEFDNMLKITSEGRKAALDMRLLNHLLPAYVDDQLRDENPDDEEQASQDDDGDDDTPGDVVHAYTDHPNSKAYRSADLIAAIYHATPHSRAAQVVFSDLGTPKR
;
A
#
# COMPACT_ATOMS: atom_id res chain seq x y z
N MET A 1 20.77 -42.23 -19.20
CA MET A 1 21.32 -41.29 -18.20
C MET A 1 21.28 -39.90 -18.79
N MET A 2 20.63 -38.97 -18.08
CA MET A 2 20.76 -37.53 -18.33
C MET A 2 22.23 -37.15 -18.24
N LYS A 3 22.78 -36.49 -19.27
CA LYS A 3 24.17 -36.04 -19.29
C LYS A 3 24.21 -34.53 -19.49
N THR A 4 25.07 -33.88 -18.71
CA THR A 4 25.46 -32.48 -18.90
C THR A 4 25.94 -32.27 -20.33
N PHE A 5 25.42 -31.24 -20.99
CA PHE A 5 25.87 -30.83 -22.31
C PHE A 5 27.26 -30.19 -22.22
N TYR A 6 28.16 -30.59 -23.12
CA TYR A 6 29.48 -29.98 -23.26
C TYR A 6 29.73 -29.69 -24.74
N PHE A 7 30.33 -28.53 -25.03
CA PHE A 7 30.81 -28.24 -26.37
C PHE A 7 32.01 -29.12 -26.72
N PRO A 8 32.12 -29.58 -27.98
CA PRO A 8 33.36 -30.08 -28.53
C PRO A 8 34.45 -29.00 -28.52
N ASP A 9 35.71 -29.42 -28.32
CA ASP A 9 36.84 -28.51 -28.11
C ASP A 9 37.02 -27.46 -29.24
N ASN A 10 36.64 -27.81 -30.47
CA ASN A 10 36.80 -26.97 -31.67
C ASN A 10 35.48 -26.41 -32.26
N GLN A 11 34.36 -26.51 -31.55
CA GLN A 11 33.08 -26.03 -32.08
C GLN A 11 32.92 -24.51 -31.89
N THR A 12 32.71 -23.78 -32.99
CA THR A 12 32.26 -22.38 -32.94
C THR A 12 30.73 -22.32 -33.10
N LEU A 13 30.08 -21.40 -32.41
CA LEU A 13 28.64 -21.17 -32.50
C LEU A 13 28.42 -19.72 -32.93
N SER A 14 27.89 -19.52 -34.14
CA SER A 14 27.48 -18.20 -34.63
C SER A 14 25.98 -18.07 -34.48
N PHE A 15 25.56 -17.09 -33.68
CA PHE A 15 24.17 -16.68 -33.56
C PHE A 15 23.93 -15.65 -34.67
N GLY A 16 23.11 -15.99 -35.66
CA GLY A 16 22.90 -15.16 -36.86
C GLY A 16 22.30 -13.77 -36.59
N ASN A 17 21.64 -13.18 -37.58
CA ASN A 17 20.97 -11.87 -37.37
C ASN A 17 19.83 -11.95 -36.34
N ALA A 18 19.31 -10.79 -35.90
CA ALA A 18 18.26 -10.72 -34.87
C ALA A 18 17.03 -11.60 -35.16
N ARG A 19 16.68 -11.76 -36.44
CA ARG A 19 15.58 -12.64 -36.87
C ARG A 19 15.91 -14.12 -36.66
N GLN A 20 17.14 -14.55 -36.96
CA GLN A 20 17.57 -15.92 -36.68
C GLN A 20 17.63 -16.20 -35.18
N LYS A 21 18.12 -15.25 -34.37
CA LYS A 21 18.15 -15.36 -32.90
C LYS A 21 16.73 -15.50 -32.32
N ALA A 22 15.78 -14.71 -32.83
CA ALA A 22 14.37 -14.79 -32.43
C ALA A 22 13.77 -16.18 -32.75
N ALA A 23 14.06 -16.71 -33.95
CA ALA A 23 13.60 -18.04 -34.36
C ALA A 23 14.22 -19.16 -33.53
N ASP A 24 15.52 -19.07 -33.21
CA ASP A 24 16.24 -20.03 -32.36
C ASP A 24 15.68 -20.00 -30.92
N ASN A 25 15.40 -18.80 -30.38
CA ASN A 25 14.80 -18.65 -29.05
C ASN A 25 13.37 -19.21 -28.97
N LEU A 26 12.52 -18.92 -29.97
CA LEU A 26 11.17 -19.47 -30.05
C LEU A 26 11.21 -21.00 -30.14
N SER A 27 12.15 -21.55 -30.91
CA SER A 27 12.33 -23.00 -31.03
C SER A 27 12.72 -23.64 -29.70
N ALA A 28 13.61 -23.00 -28.93
CA ALA A 28 13.97 -23.44 -27.58
C ALA A 28 12.79 -23.38 -26.60
N LEU A 29 11.97 -22.32 -26.63
CA LEU A 29 10.78 -22.19 -25.78
C LEU A 29 9.67 -23.19 -26.13
N ARG A 30 9.42 -23.43 -27.43
CA ARG A 30 8.47 -24.47 -27.86
C ARG A 30 8.90 -25.84 -27.35
N MET A 31 10.18 -26.15 -27.52
CA MET A 31 10.77 -27.39 -27.03
C MET A 31 10.67 -27.52 -25.50
N LEU A 32 10.86 -26.42 -24.76
CA LEU A 32 10.72 -26.37 -23.32
C LEU A 32 9.28 -26.71 -22.89
N LYS A 33 8.27 -26.07 -23.50
CA LYS A 33 6.85 -26.30 -23.21
C LYS A 33 6.40 -27.72 -23.57
N GLU A 34 6.88 -28.27 -24.69
CA GLU A 34 6.59 -29.66 -25.09
C GLU A 34 7.12 -30.70 -24.09
N LYS A 35 8.19 -30.38 -23.35
CA LYS A 35 8.86 -31.32 -22.45
C LYS A 35 8.19 -31.45 -21.09
N ASN A 36 7.53 -30.41 -20.58
CA ASN A 36 6.87 -30.39 -19.28
C ASN A 36 7.74 -31.03 -18.15
N GLY A 37 9.04 -30.71 -18.12
CA GLY A 37 10.00 -31.23 -17.14
C GLY A 37 10.72 -32.55 -17.49
N LEU A 38 10.49 -33.15 -18.66
CA LEU A 38 11.17 -34.37 -19.11
C LEU A 38 12.60 -34.11 -19.64
N PRO A 39 13.54 -35.08 -19.54
CA PRO A 39 14.90 -34.95 -20.06
C PRO A 39 14.99 -34.61 -21.56
N ALA A 40 15.97 -33.76 -21.94
CA ALA A 40 16.30 -33.46 -23.33
C ALA A 40 17.24 -34.52 -23.94
N SER A 41 16.99 -34.94 -25.19
CA SER A 41 17.92 -35.76 -25.97
C SER A 41 19.13 -34.94 -26.46
N PRO A 42 20.24 -35.56 -26.89
CA PRO A 42 21.39 -34.83 -27.44
C PRO A 42 21.04 -33.91 -28.62
N GLU A 43 20.06 -34.28 -29.45
CA GLU A 43 19.57 -33.43 -30.54
C GLU A 43 18.76 -32.24 -30.04
N GLN A 44 18.00 -32.43 -28.96
CA GLN A 44 17.20 -31.38 -28.31
C GLN A 44 18.08 -30.41 -27.52
N GLN A 45 19.13 -30.90 -26.85
CA GLN A 45 20.14 -30.05 -26.22
C GLN A 45 20.81 -29.10 -27.24
N ARG A 46 21.01 -29.53 -28.50
CA ARG A 46 21.52 -28.66 -29.57
C ARG A 46 20.58 -27.54 -29.99
N ILE A 47 19.28 -27.67 -29.71
CA ILE A 47 18.29 -26.60 -29.94
C ILE A 47 18.29 -25.65 -28.74
N LEU A 48 18.25 -26.20 -27.53
CA LEU A 48 18.24 -25.44 -26.27
C LEU A 48 19.50 -24.58 -26.09
N ILE A 49 20.68 -25.08 -26.46
CA ILE A 49 21.96 -24.34 -26.34
C ILE A 49 22.07 -23.15 -27.30
N ARG A 50 21.14 -23.00 -28.25
CA ARG A 50 21.09 -21.84 -29.15
C ARG A 50 20.27 -20.68 -28.59
N TYR A 51 19.68 -20.84 -27.41
CA TYR A 51 18.94 -19.78 -26.75
C TYR A 51 19.87 -18.62 -26.37
N THR A 52 19.50 -17.41 -26.78
CA THR A 52 20.28 -16.18 -26.57
C THR A 52 19.53 -15.14 -25.75
N GLY A 53 18.36 -15.50 -25.19
CA GLY A 53 17.51 -14.59 -24.44
C GLY A 53 16.96 -13.42 -25.28
N TRP A 54 16.25 -12.51 -24.63
CA TRP A 54 15.45 -11.47 -25.27
C TRP A 54 15.98 -10.04 -25.07
N GLY A 55 17.23 -9.89 -24.61
CA GLY A 55 17.78 -8.59 -24.24
C GLY A 55 18.08 -7.63 -25.39
N ASP A 56 18.07 -8.12 -26.63
CA ASP A 56 18.08 -7.28 -27.82
C ASP A 56 16.63 -6.98 -28.23
N THR A 57 16.22 -5.70 -28.14
CA THR A 57 14.87 -5.25 -28.51
C THR A 57 14.49 -5.65 -29.94
N ALA A 58 15.46 -5.74 -30.87
CA ALA A 58 15.19 -6.20 -32.24
C ALA A 58 14.83 -7.70 -32.28
N VAL A 59 15.47 -8.52 -31.44
CA VAL A 59 15.16 -9.95 -31.29
C VAL A 59 13.76 -10.13 -30.69
N TYR A 60 13.43 -9.39 -29.63
CA TYR A 60 12.10 -9.43 -29.02
C TYR A 60 11.00 -8.99 -29.99
N ASN A 61 11.20 -7.88 -30.70
CA ASN A 61 10.20 -7.36 -31.65
C ASN A 61 9.88 -8.34 -32.78
N HIS A 62 10.82 -9.20 -33.18
CA HIS A 62 10.58 -10.25 -34.18
C HIS A 62 9.71 -11.41 -33.67
N ALA A 63 9.55 -11.56 -32.35
CA ALA A 63 8.84 -12.66 -31.72
C ALA A 63 7.67 -12.23 -30.80
N ALA A 64 7.46 -10.93 -30.59
CA ALA A 64 6.54 -10.39 -29.59
C ALA A 64 5.13 -10.98 -29.66
N ALA A 65 4.53 -11.05 -30.85
CA ALA A 65 3.18 -11.62 -31.03
C ALA A 65 3.12 -13.13 -30.72
N GLU A 66 4.19 -13.87 -30.99
CA GLU A 66 4.27 -15.30 -30.67
C GLU A 66 4.55 -15.53 -29.18
N LEU A 67 5.34 -14.67 -28.54
CA LEU A 67 5.58 -14.71 -27.09
C LEU A 67 4.31 -14.40 -26.29
N ASP A 68 3.55 -13.37 -26.68
CA ASP A 68 2.27 -13.03 -26.07
C ASP A 68 1.23 -14.16 -26.21
N ALA A 69 1.33 -14.99 -27.25
CA ALA A 69 0.45 -16.13 -27.47
C ALA A 69 0.92 -17.43 -26.78
N MET A 70 2.22 -17.58 -26.54
CA MET A 70 2.83 -18.81 -25.99
C MET A 70 3.05 -18.78 -24.47
N LEU A 71 3.15 -17.60 -23.86
CA LEU A 71 3.52 -17.43 -22.45
C LEU A 71 2.36 -16.90 -21.63
N GLU A 72 2.24 -17.36 -20.38
CA GLU A 72 1.31 -16.78 -19.43
C GLU A 72 1.76 -15.38 -19.00
N LYS A 73 0.83 -14.54 -18.53
CA LYS A 73 1.13 -13.15 -18.15
C LYS A 73 2.30 -13.05 -17.17
N ALA A 74 2.36 -13.91 -16.16
CA ALA A 74 3.44 -13.92 -15.17
C ALA A 74 4.81 -14.30 -15.79
N GLU A 75 4.84 -15.27 -16.71
CA GLU A 75 6.06 -15.68 -17.43
C GLU A 75 6.54 -14.57 -18.37
N LEU A 76 5.59 -13.92 -19.06
CA LEU A 76 5.85 -12.81 -19.96
C LEU A 76 6.37 -11.58 -19.21
N ASP A 77 5.82 -11.28 -18.04
CA ASP A 77 6.25 -10.18 -17.18
C ASP A 77 7.67 -10.43 -16.62
N ALA A 78 7.96 -11.66 -16.18
CA ALA A 78 9.31 -12.08 -15.75
C ALA A 78 10.34 -12.00 -16.89
N LEU A 79 9.96 -12.44 -18.09
CA LEU A 79 10.79 -12.36 -19.30
C LEU A 79 11.01 -10.90 -19.73
N LYS A 80 9.99 -10.04 -19.61
CA LYS A 80 10.10 -8.60 -19.87
C LYS A 80 11.02 -7.90 -18.88
N ALA A 81 10.96 -8.27 -17.60
CA ALA A 81 11.84 -7.75 -16.56
C ALA A 81 13.32 -8.15 -16.78
N SER A 82 13.59 -9.33 -17.34
CA SER A 82 14.95 -9.82 -17.58
C SER A 82 15.61 -9.29 -18.85
N MET A 83 14.86 -8.66 -19.77
CA MET A 83 15.39 -8.11 -21.03
C MET A 83 16.52 -7.09 -20.82
N LEU A 84 16.51 -6.35 -19.71
CA LEU A 84 17.54 -5.33 -19.45
C LEU A 84 18.91 -5.93 -19.09
N ASN A 85 18.99 -7.22 -18.72
CA ASN A 85 20.19 -7.86 -18.17
C ASN A 85 20.73 -9.03 -19.02
N ALA A 86 20.07 -9.41 -20.11
CA ALA A 86 20.44 -10.61 -20.89
C ALA A 86 21.58 -10.32 -21.90
N HIS A 87 22.83 -10.51 -21.47
CA HIS A 87 24.01 -10.44 -22.35
C HIS A 87 24.84 -11.72 -22.25
N TYR A 88 24.98 -12.44 -23.37
CA TYR A 88 25.73 -13.70 -23.44
C TYR A 88 27.19 -13.48 -23.82
N THR A 89 28.09 -14.15 -23.10
CA THR A 89 29.54 -14.16 -23.38
C THR A 89 29.85 -15.07 -24.57
N SER A 90 30.80 -14.68 -25.43
CA SER A 90 31.23 -15.52 -26.55
C SER A 90 31.92 -16.80 -26.06
N LEU A 91 31.72 -17.91 -26.78
CA LEU A 91 32.33 -19.19 -26.44
C LEU A 91 33.87 -19.11 -26.44
N ASP A 92 34.44 -18.34 -27.37
CA ASP A 92 35.89 -18.22 -27.50
C ASP A 92 36.50 -17.37 -26.37
N ILE A 93 35.79 -16.36 -25.87
CA ILE A 93 36.21 -15.62 -24.67
C ILE A 93 36.15 -16.53 -23.43
N ILE A 94 35.09 -17.34 -23.28
CA ILE A 94 34.98 -18.29 -22.17
C ILE A 94 36.13 -19.32 -22.22
N ARG A 95 36.49 -19.83 -23.40
CA ARG A 95 37.65 -20.71 -23.57
C ARG A 95 38.95 -20.05 -23.14
N ALA A 96 39.18 -18.79 -23.53
CA ALA A 96 40.35 -18.04 -23.11
C ALA A 96 40.41 -17.86 -21.58
N ILE A 97 39.26 -17.59 -20.93
CA ILE A 97 39.16 -17.53 -19.47
C ILE A 97 39.49 -18.89 -18.85
N TRP A 98 38.97 -20.00 -19.39
CA TRP A 98 39.29 -21.35 -18.92
C TRP A 98 40.77 -21.71 -19.06
N GLN A 99 41.46 -21.22 -20.11
CA GLN A 99 42.90 -21.38 -20.25
C GLN A 99 43.65 -20.64 -19.13
N GLY A 100 43.25 -19.40 -18.82
CA GLY A 100 43.80 -18.64 -17.70
C GLY A 100 43.54 -19.31 -16.34
N VAL A 101 42.31 -19.79 -16.11
CA VAL A 101 41.96 -20.56 -14.90
C VAL A 101 42.82 -21.82 -14.81
N SER A 102 42.96 -22.57 -15.90
CA SER A 102 43.77 -23.80 -15.92
C SER A 102 45.24 -23.53 -15.62
N GLN A 103 45.79 -22.40 -16.07
CA GLN A 103 47.16 -22.00 -15.76
C GLN A 103 47.34 -21.65 -14.27
N ALA A 104 46.36 -20.98 -13.66
CA ALA A 104 46.45 -20.52 -12.27
C ALA A 104 46.35 -21.67 -11.25
N PHE A 105 45.69 -22.78 -11.59
CA PHE A 105 45.53 -23.94 -10.72
C PHE A 105 46.70 -24.93 -10.83
N ALA A 106 47.05 -25.56 -9.71
CA ALA A 106 48.05 -26.62 -9.66
C ALA A 106 47.53 -27.94 -10.28
N ASP A 107 48.44 -28.77 -10.79
CA ASP A 107 48.12 -30.02 -11.52
C ASP A 107 47.48 -31.11 -10.64
N ASP A 108 47.53 -30.98 -9.31
CA ASP A 108 47.12 -31.96 -8.30
C ASP A 108 45.63 -31.85 -7.89
N LEU A 109 44.75 -31.59 -8.86
CA LEU A 109 43.30 -31.49 -8.65
C LEU A 109 42.69 -32.81 -8.16
N THR A 110 42.12 -32.81 -6.94
CA THR A 110 41.45 -33.97 -6.31
C THR A 110 39.92 -33.81 -6.20
N GLY A 111 39.42 -32.56 -6.10
CA GLY A 111 38.02 -32.17 -6.11
C GLY A 111 37.87 -30.65 -6.01
N LEU A 112 36.87 -30.05 -6.67
CA LEU A 112 36.70 -28.61 -6.80
C LEU A 112 35.23 -28.21 -6.68
N ARG A 113 34.93 -27.17 -5.91
CA ARG A 113 33.60 -26.53 -5.87
C ARG A 113 33.62 -25.26 -6.70
N ILE A 114 32.77 -25.21 -7.73
CA ILE A 114 32.69 -24.12 -8.69
C ILE A 114 31.33 -23.42 -8.60
N LEU A 115 31.35 -22.10 -8.57
CA LEU A 115 30.14 -21.26 -8.57
C LEU A 115 30.08 -20.41 -9.84
N ASP A 116 28.93 -20.47 -10.52
CA ASP A 116 28.51 -19.45 -11.48
C ASP A 116 27.29 -18.68 -10.93
N PRO A 117 27.46 -17.46 -10.39
CA PRO A 117 26.38 -16.66 -9.80
C PRO A 117 25.41 -16.05 -10.82
N SER A 118 25.69 -16.15 -12.12
CA SER A 118 24.85 -15.61 -13.21
C SER A 118 24.94 -16.52 -14.43
N ALA A 119 24.48 -17.77 -14.26
CA ALA A 119 24.79 -18.87 -15.15
C ALA A 119 24.15 -18.75 -16.55
N GLY A 120 23.02 -18.06 -16.70
CA GLY A 120 22.24 -18.09 -17.93
C GLY A 120 21.84 -19.52 -18.26
N ILE A 121 22.16 -19.97 -19.48
CA ILE A 121 22.01 -21.38 -19.88
C ILE A 121 23.26 -22.24 -19.64
N GLY A 122 24.27 -21.70 -18.95
CA GLY A 122 25.43 -22.45 -18.46
C GLY A 122 26.63 -22.51 -19.40
N HIS A 123 26.93 -21.46 -20.17
CA HIS A 123 28.03 -21.53 -21.14
C HIS A 123 29.41 -21.81 -20.50
N PHE A 124 29.67 -21.28 -19.30
CA PHE A 124 30.93 -21.53 -18.57
C PHE A 124 31.11 -23.01 -18.26
N ARG A 125 30.07 -23.68 -17.77
CA ARG A 125 30.10 -25.11 -17.49
C ARG A 125 30.09 -25.97 -18.75
N SER A 126 29.33 -25.59 -19.78
CA SER A 126 29.34 -26.28 -21.09
C SER A 126 30.72 -26.25 -21.78
N LEU A 127 31.58 -25.29 -21.44
CA LEU A 127 32.96 -25.16 -21.98
C LEU A 127 34.06 -25.62 -21.01
N GLU A 128 33.68 -26.27 -19.91
CA GLU A 128 34.64 -26.80 -18.95
C GLU A 128 35.64 -27.78 -19.62
N PRO A 129 36.95 -27.61 -19.38
CA PRO A 129 37.98 -28.49 -19.93
C PRO A 129 37.76 -29.96 -19.51
N ALA A 130 38.01 -30.90 -20.43
CA ALA A 130 37.75 -32.32 -20.20
C ALA A 130 38.43 -32.88 -18.92
N ALA A 131 39.61 -32.37 -18.57
CA ALA A 131 40.35 -32.77 -17.37
C ALA A 131 39.68 -32.37 -16.04
N TRP A 132 38.71 -31.44 -16.06
CA TRP A 132 38.05 -30.87 -14.88
C TRP A 132 36.67 -31.49 -14.62
N ARG A 133 35.98 -31.96 -15.66
CA ARG A 133 34.58 -32.44 -15.61
C ARG A 133 34.31 -33.54 -14.59
N GLU A 134 35.29 -34.39 -14.33
CA GLU A 134 35.19 -35.49 -13.34
C GLU A 134 35.71 -35.11 -11.95
N LYS A 135 35.99 -33.82 -11.72
CA LYS A 135 36.56 -33.30 -10.46
C LYS A 135 35.83 -32.08 -9.93
N SER A 136 34.89 -31.51 -10.69
CA SER A 136 34.16 -30.30 -10.34
C SER A 136 32.73 -30.60 -9.90
N ASP A 137 32.32 -29.93 -8.82
CA ASP A 137 30.95 -29.84 -8.38
C ASP A 137 30.45 -28.39 -8.56
N TRP A 138 29.36 -28.23 -9.30
CA TRP A 138 28.86 -26.92 -9.71
C TRP A 138 27.64 -26.48 -8.91
N LEU A 139 27.63 -25.21 -8.49
CA LEU A 139 26.41 -24.46 -8.18
C LEU A 139 26.21 -23.38 -9.26
N GLU A 140 25.09 -23.44 -9.96
CA GLU A 140 24.70 -22.47 -10.98
C GLU A 140 23.48 -21.69 -10.51
N ILE A 141 23.55 -20.36 -10.56
CA ILE A 141 22.47 -19.46 -10.11
C ILE A 141 21.91 -18.73 -11.32
N GLU A 142 20.60 -18.79 -11.51
CA GLU A 142 19.90 -18.08 -12.58
C GLU A 142 18.62 -17.44 -12.06
N LEU A 143 18.42 -16.16 -12.38
CA LEU A 143 17.31 -15.35 -11.90
C LEU A 143 16.02 -15.64 -12.67
N GLU A 144 16.10 -15.82 -13.99
CA GLU A 144 14.93 -15.92 -14.86
C GLU A 144 14.42 -17.37 -14.95
N PRO A 145 13.16 -17.66 -14.53
CA PRO A 145 12.67 -19.03 -14.42
C PRO A 145 12.73 -19.86 -15.71
N LEU A 146 12.43 -19.30 -16.90
CA LEU A 146 12.47 -20.05 -18.16
C LEU A 146 13.90 -20.40 -18.55
N THR A 147 14.83 -19.46 -18.41
CA THR A 147 16.27 -19.65 -18.65
C THR A 147 16.83 -20.70 -17.67
N ALA A 148 16.41 -20.68 -16.40
CA ALA A 148 16.80 -21.68 -15.42
C ALA A 148 16.27 -23.09 -15.74
N GLN A 149 15.08 -23.21 -16.35
CA GLN A 149 14.58 -24.50 -16.84
C GLN A 149 15.40 -24.99 -18.05
N ILE A 150 15.77 -24.11 -18.98
CA ILE A 150 16.67 -24.44 -20.09
C ILE A 150 18.02 -24.92 -19.56
N LEU A 151 18.59 -24.19 -18.60
CA LEU A 151 19.80 -24.57 -17.87
C LEU A 151 19.65 -25.97 -17.25
N THR A 152 18.53 -26.28 -16.60
CA THR A 152 18.26 -27.60 -16.01
C THR A 152 18.20 -28.72 -17.05
N LEU A 153 17.72 -28.45 -18.27
CA LEU A 153 17.68 -29.45 -19.35
C LEU A 153 19.05 -29.67 -20.00
N LEU A 154 19.90 -28.65 -20.03
CA LEU A 154 21.28 -28.75 -20.51
C LEU A 154 22.19 -29.38 -19.47
N HIS A 155 22.02 -28.98 -18.20
CA HIS A 155 22.82 -29.32 -17.04
C HIS A 155 21.94 -29.92 -15.93
N PRO A 156 21.41 -31.13 -16.13
CA PRO A 156 20.51 -31.75 -15.16
C PRO A 156 21.19 -31.91 -13.79
N ASN A 157 20.40 -31.73 -12.73
CA ASN A 157 20.79 -31.99 -11.33
C ASN A 157 21.19 -33.46 -11.17
N ALA A 158 22.44 -33.77 -11.51
CA ALA A 158 23.13 -35.02 -11.25
C ALA A 158 24.05 -34.86 -10.03
N GLU A 159 24.76 -35.92 -9.62
CA GLU A 159 25.55 -36.00 -8.37
C GLU A 159 26.52 -34.82 -8.10
N ARG A 160 26.88 -34.03 -9.13
CA ARG A 160 27.87 -32.93 -9.08
C ARG A 160 27.34 -31.59 -9.60
N SER A 161 26.02 -31.40 -9.55
CA SER A 161 25.31 -30.27 -10.15
C SER A 161 24.17 -29.80 -9.27
N SER A 162 24.11 -28.51 -8.99
CA SER A 162 22.96 -27.88 -8.33
C SER A 162 22.62 -26.56 -9.00
N ILE A 163 21.33 -26.37 -9.29
CA ILE A 163 20.81 -25.12 -9.87
C ILE A 163 19.93 -24.44 -8.84
N PHE A 164 20.16 -23.14 -8.63
CA PHE A 164 19.31 -22.28 -7.81
C PHE A 164 18.58 -21.27 -8.71
N VAL A 165 17.25 -21.28 -8.62
CA VAL A 165 16.39 -20.35 -9.37
C VAL A 165 16.09 -19.14 -8.48
N GLY A 166 16.69 -18.00 -8.79
CA GLY A 166 16.56 -16.75 -8.05
C GLY A 166 17.82 -15.88 -8.11
N GLY A 167 17.74 -14.67 -7.55
CA GLY A 167 18.88 -13.74 -7.51
C GLY A 167 20.03 -14.23 -6.61
N PHE A 168 21.27 -13.88 -6.95
CA PHE A 168 22.47 -14.25 -6.20
C PHE A 168 22.43 -13.78 -4.74
N GLU A 169 21.71 -12.71 -4.43
CA GLU A 169 21.42 -12.21 -3.08
C GLU A 169 20.60 -13.15 -2.22
N ASN A 170 19.77 -14.00 -2.83
CA ASN A 170 18.92 -14.96 -2.13
C ASN A 170 19.49 -16.39 -2.14
N ALA A 171 20.58 -16.61 -2.88
CA ALA A 171 21.19 -17.93 -2.99
C ALA A 171 21.73 -18.41 -1.64
N PRO A 172 21.52 -19.70 -1.28
CA PRO A 172 21.90 -20.26 0.02
C PRO A 172 23.41 -20.59 0.08
N VAL A 173 24.26 -19.62 -0.25
CA VAL A 173 25.72 -19.74 -0.25
C VAL A 173 26.32 -19.21 1.05
N GLN A 174 27.44 -19.80 1.47
CA GLN A 174 28.17 -19.41 2.69
C GLN A 174 29.54 -18.82 2.32
N ALA A 175 30.10 -18.01 3.22
CA ALA A 175 31.47 -17.52 3.06
C ALA A 175 32.46 -18.68 3.04
N ASN A 176 33.50 -18.60 2.19
CA ASN A 176 34.54 -19.62 2.04
C ASN A 176 34.02 -21.02 1.64
N GLN A 177 33.13 -21.09 0.64
CA GLN A 177 32.51 -22.33 0.18
C GLN A 177 33.08 -22.85 -1.15
N PHE A 178 33.56 -21.97 -2.04
CA PHE A 178 33.94 -22.33 -3.42
C PHE A 178 35.43 -22.14 -3.71
N ASP A 179 36.04 -23.09 -4.40
CA ASP A 179 37.44 -23.00 -4.86
C ASP A 179 37.58 -22.06 -6.07
N LEU A 180 36.54 -22.01 -6.92
CA LEU A 180 36.46 -21.16 -8.09
C LEU A 180 35.10 -20.47 -8.18
N VAL A 181 35.10 -19.15 -8.38
CA VAL A 181 33.93 -18.41 -8.85
C VAL A 181 34.23 -17.91 -10.26
N ILE A 182 33.49 -18.38 -11.25
CA ILE A 182 33.70 -18.04 -12.67
C ILE A 182 32.38 -17.58 -13.29
N SER A 183 32.35 -16.38 -13.88
CA SER A 183 31.09 -15.80 -14.36
C SER A 183 31.22 -14.59 -15.27
N ASN A 184 30.12 -14.23 -15.91
CA ASN A 184 29.91 -12.92 -16.49
C ASN A 184 28.85 -12.18 -15.66
N VAL A 185 29.23 -11.11 -14.97
CA VAL A 185 28.29 -10.43 -14.08
C VAL A 185 27.25 -9.65 -14.90
N PRO A 186 25.99 -9.54 -14.42
CA PRO A 186 24.97 -8.76 -15.09
C PRO A 186 25.35 -7.27 -15.19
N PHE A 187 24.90 -6.61 -16.26
CA PHE A 187 25.24 -5.21 -16.55
C PHE A 187 24.13 -4.24 -16.14
N GLY A 188 24.46 -3.29 -15.27
CA GLY A 188 23.52 -2.26 -14.82
C GLY A 188 24.09 -1.36 -13.73
N ASP A 189 23.50 -0.18 -13.57
CA ASP A 189 23.86 0.76 -12.50
C ASP A 189 22.74 0.89 -11.48
N TYR A 190 22.55 -0.18 -10.69
CA TYR A 190 21.55 -0.24 -9.63
C TYR A 190 22.08 -1.01 -8.40
N PRO A 191 21.64 -0.66 -7.18
CA PRO A 191 22.04 -1.35 -5.96
C PRO A 191 21.35 -2.70 -5.79
N VAL A 192 22.01 -3.63 -5.08
CA VAL A 192 21.47 -4.96 -4.76
C VAL A 192 21.23 -5.09 -3.25
N VAL A 193 20.15 -5.78 -2.86
CA VAL A 193 19.78 -5.94 -1.45
C VAL A 193 20.20 -7.31 -0.97
N ASP A 194 21.31 -7.35 -0.24
CA ASP A 194 21.79 -8.56 0.43
C ASP A 194 22.08 -8.26 1.91
N SER A 195 21.54 -9.10 2.80
CA SER A 195 21.70 -9.00 4.25
C SER A 195 23.04 -9.55 4.74
N SER A 196 23.73 -10.39 3.95
CA SER A 196 25.05 -10.92 4.27
C SER A 196 26.15 -9.85 4.18
N ILE A 197 25.97 -8.83 3.32
CA ILE A 197 26.90 -7.72 3.14
C ILE A 197 26.37 -6.48 3.88
N GLN A 198 27.02 -6.15 5.01
CA GLN A 198 26.60 -5.03 5.86
C GLN A 198 26.92 -3.65 5.25
N ASP A 199 28.04 -3.52 4.53
CA ASP A 199 28.46 -2.23 3.98
C ASP A 199 27.71 -1.90 2.68
N LYS A 200 26.79 -0.94 2.78
CA LYS A 200 25.94 -0.51 1.65
C LYS A 200 26.71 -0.04 0.42
N ARG A 201 27.96 0.42 0.59
CA ARG A 201 28.80 0.89 -0.53
C ARG A 201 29.29 -0.26 -1.42
N LEU A 202 29.43 -1.47 -0.87
CA LEU A 202 29.81 -2.67 -1.64
C LEU A 202 28.66 -3.20 -2.50
N LYS A 203 27.42 -2.79 -2.20
CA LYS A 203 26.20 -3.20 -2.89
C LYS A 203 25.49 -2.06 -3.63
N ALA A 204 26.21 -0.97 -3.91
CA ALA A 204 25.68 0.23 -4.56
C ALA A 204 25.49 0.08 -6.09
N SER A 205 26.27 -0.81 -6.72
CA SER A 205 26.16 -1.22 -8.12
C SER A 205 26.18 -2.74 -8.17
N ILE A 206 25.41 -3.34 -9.07
CA ILE A 206 25.36 -4.79 -9.26
C ILE A 206 26.73 -5.38 -9.59
N HIS A 207 27.56 -4.66 -10.35
CA HIS A 207 28.93 -5.07 -10.68
C HIS A 207 29.82 -5.23 -9.45
N ASP A 208 29.80 -4.23 -8.57
CA ASP A 208 30.58 -4.23 -7.34
C ASP A 208 30.08 -5.29 -6.37
N TYR A 209 28.76 -5.44 -6.27
CA TYR A 209 28.12 -6.44 -5.44
C TYR A 209 28.53 -7.87 -5.84
N PHE A 210 28.39 -8.22 -7.12
CA PHE A 210 28.75 -9.55 -7.62
C PHE A 210 30.23 -9.84 -7.38
N LEU A 211 31.12 -8.87 -7.62
CA LEU A 211 32.54 -9.02 -7.36
C LEU A 211 32.84 -9.21 -5.86
N CYS A 212 32.27 -8.39 -4.99
CA CYS A 212 32.51 -8.46 -3.55
C CYS A 212 31.97 -9.76 -2.95
N LYS A 213 30.75 -10.16 -3.32
CA LYS A 213 30.15 -11.41 -2.85
C LYS A 213 30.88 -12.63 -3.40
N ALA A 214 31.32 -12.61 -4.66
CA ALA A 214 32.17 -13.65 -5.23
C ALA A 214 33.42 -13.86 -4.36
N ILE A 215 34.15 -12.80 -4.02
CA ILE A 215 35.32 -12.88 -3.12
C ILE A 215 34.94 -13.44 -1.75
N ASP A 216 33.79 -13.06 -1.19
CA ASP A 216 33.37 -13.52 0.14
C ASP A 216 33.07 -15.03 0.17
N VAL A 217 32.40 -15.56 -0.86
CA VAL A 217 32.07 -16.99 -0.97
C VAL A 217 33.24 -17.86 -1.45
N THR A 218 34.27 -17.29 -2.06
CA THR A 218 35.50 -18.02 -2.39
C THR A 218 36.28 -18.41 -1.14
N VAL A 219 36.90 -19.58 -1.12
CA VAL A 219 37.79 -20.02 -0.03
C VAL A 219 39.09 -19.18 -0.01
N PRO A 220 39.75 -19.02 1.15
CA PRO A 220 41.08 -18.40 1.17
C PRO A 220 42.05 -19.16 0.25
N GLY A 221 42.82 -18.43 -0.56
CA GLY A 221 43.66 -19.01 -1.61
C GLY A 221 42.93 -19.39 -2.92
N GLY A 222 41.59 -19.43 -2.92
CA GLY A 222 40.77 -19.72 -4.10
C GLY A 222 40.71 -18.58 -5.11
N LEU A 223 40.15 -18.86 -6.29
CA LEU A 223 40.17 -17.97 -7.45
C LEU A 223 38.78 -17.39 -7.79
N VAL A 224 38.75 -16.10 -8.11
CA VAL A 224 37.60 -15.42 -8.72
C VAL A 224 38.01 -14.96 -10.12
N ALA A 225 37.34 -15.46 -11.15
CA ALA A 225 37.56 -15.13 -12.55
C ALA A 225 36.26 -14.59 -13.18
N ILE A 226 36.11 -13.27 -13.24
CA ILE A 226 34.85 -12.66 -13.67
C ILE A 226 35.01 -11.62 -14.77
N ILE A 227 34.01 -11.51 -15.62
CA ILE A 227 33.84 -10.38 -16.54
C ILE A 227 32.96 -9.34 -15.85
N THR A 228 33.40 -8.09 -15.81
CA THR A 228 32.67 -6.96 -15.20
C THR A 228 32.76 -5.69 -16.03
N SER A 229 31.96 -4.68 -15.68
CA SER A 229 32.05 -3.35 -16.26
C SER A 229 33.39 -2.69 -15.96
N ARG A 230 33.93 -1.94 -16.93
CA ARG A 230 35.15 -1.13 -16.73
C ARG A 230 35.06 -0.15 -15.55
N TYR A 231 33.84 0.24 -15.16
CA TYR A 231 33.63 1.17 -14.07
C TYR A 231 34.01 0.57 -12.71
N THR A 232 34.05 -0.75 -12.56
CA THR A 232 34.58 -1.40 -11.35
C THR A 232 36.00 -0.92 -11.06
N LEU A 233 36.86 -0.82 -12.08
CA LEU A 233 38.24 -0.34 -11.94
C LEU A 233 38.41 1.16 -12.17
N ASP A 234 37.68 1.79 -13.10
CA ASP A 234 37.90 3.19 -13.50
C ASP A 234 37.14 4.23 -12.67
N LYS A 235 36.19 3.84 -11.82
CA LYS A 235 35.39 4.81 -11.04
C LYS A 235 36.27 5.72 -10.17
N LYS A 236 35.89 7.00 -10.05
CA LYS A 236 36.65 7.97 -9.24
C LYS A 236 36.73 7.58 -7.77
N ASP A 237 35.65 7.01 -7.23
CA ASP A 237 35.61 6.54 -5.84
C ASP A 237 36.44 5.24 -5.67
N SER A 238 37.43 5.26 -4.77
CA SER A 238 38.33 4.13 -4.55
C SER A 238 37.82 3.11 -3.52
N PHE A 239 36.65 3.32 -2.92
CA PHE A 239 36.18 2.55 -1.78
C PHE A 239 36.18 1.03 -2.03
N VAL A 240 35.49 0.60 -3.09
CA VAL A 240 35.38 -0.83 -3.43
C VAL A 240 36.73 -1.39 -3.86
N ARG A 241 37.55 -0.64 -4.61
CA ARG A 241 38.89 -1.11 -5.00
C ARG A 241 39.79 -1.33 -3.79
N ARG A 242 39.73 -0.44 -2.80
CA ARG A 242 40.44 -0.61 -1.53
C ARG A 242 39.92 -1.82 -0.76
N TRP A 243 38.60 -2.04 -0.73
CA TRP A 243 38.02 -3.24 -0.13
C TRP A 243 38.52 -4.51 -0.83
N VAL A 244 38.45 -4.58 -2.16
CA VAL A 244 38.92 -5.72 -2.96
C VAL A 244 40.41 -5.95 -2.72
N ALA A 245 41.25 -4.91 -2.76
CA ALA A 245 42.69 -5.05 -2.53
C ALA A 245 43.05 -5.61 -1.14
N ARG A 246 42.20 -5.35 -0.13
CA ARG A 246 42.37 -5.90 1.22
C ARG A 246 41.93 -7.34 1.35
N HIS A 247 40.93 -7.78 0.57
CA HIS A 247 40.36 -9.14 0.67
C HIS A 247 40.95 -10.11 -0.38
N ALA A 248 41.45 -9.59 -1.49
CA ALA A 248 41.97 -10.35 -2.62
C ALA A 248 43.21 -9.69 -3.23
N GLU A 249 44.03 -10.51 -3.87
CA GLU A 249 45.15 -10.11 -4.71
C GLU A 249 44.73 -10.09 -6.17
N LEU A 250 44.91 -8.96 -6.86
CA LEU A 250 44.66 -8.84 -8.30
C LEU A 250 45.81 -9.49 -9.06
N LEU A 251 45.55 -10.65 -9.69
CA LEU A 251 46.52 -11.40 -10.46
C LEU A 251 46.61 -10.88 -11.90
N ALA A 252 45.46 -10.64 -12.52
CA ALA A 252 45.37 -10.06 -13.86
C ALA A 252 44.09 -9.23 -14.02
N ALA A 253 44.17 -8.16 -14.79
CA ALA A 253 43.02 -7.40 -15.27
C ALA A 253 43.18 -7.11 -16.77
N ILE A 254 42.33 -7.69 -17.62
CA ILE A 254 42.43 -7.53 -19.08
C ILE A 254 41.21 -6.76 -19.58
N ARG A 255 41.42 -5.63 -20.28
CA ARG A 255 40.32 -4.82 -20.81
C ARG A 255 40.00 -5.22 -22.24
N LEU A 256 38.73 -5.55 -22.48
CA LEU A 256 38.22 -5.96 -23.79
C LEU A 256 37.66 -4.77 -24.58
N PRO A 257 37.83 -4.76 -25.91
CA PRO A 257 37.33 -3.69 -26.76
C PRO A 257 35.79 -3.70 -26.88
N GLU A 258 35.20 -2.56 -27.24
CA GLU A 258 33.74 -2.36 -27.22
C GLU A 258 32.97 -3.36 -28.09
N ASN A 259 33.60 -3.91 -29.11
CA ASN A 259 33.00 -4.87 -30.03
C ASN A 259 33.17 -6.34 -29.62
N ALA A 260 33.79 -6.64 -28.47
CA ALA A 260 34.05 -8.01 -28.01
C ALA A 260 32.79 -8.89 -27.89
N PHE A 261 31.63 -8.26 -27.62
CA PHE A 261 30.34 -8.96 -27.50
C PHE A 261 29.34 -8.61 -28.60
N LYS A 262 29.74 -7.83 -29.62
CA LYS A 262 28.82 -7.29 -30.63
C LYS A 262 28.11 -8.37 -31.44
N GLU A 263 28.82 -9.42 -31.85
CA GLU A 263 28.25 -10.50 -32.67
C GLU A 263 27.25 -11.37 -31.88
N ASN A 264 27.49 -11.60 -30.59
CA ASN A 264 26.70 -12.53 -29.78
C ASN A 264 25.60 -11.83 -28.97
N ALA A 265 25.91 -10.71 -28.30
CA ALA A 265 25.00 -10.00 -27.41
C ALA A 265 24.42 -8.69 -28.00
N GLY A 266 24.85 -8.26 -29.20
CA GLY A 266 24.33 -7.07 -29.87
C GLY A 266 24.73 -5.72 -29.24
N THR A 267 25.51 -5.74 -28.15
CA THR A 267 25.92 -4.54 -27.42
C THR A 267 27.35 -4.11 -27.75
N GLN A 268 27.60 -2.80 -27.65
CA GLN A 268 28.94 -2.20 -27.77
C GLN A 268 29.38 -1.60 -26.43
N VAL A 269 30.09 -2.39 -25.62
CA VAL A 269 30.49 -1.99 -24.26
C VAL A 269 31.92 -2.45 -23.96
N VAL A 270 32.69 -1.61 -23.27
CA VAL A 270 34.04 -1.95 -22.79
C VAL A 270 33.94 -2.63 -21.44
N THR A 271 34.57 -3.80 -21.31
CA THR A 271 34.49 -4.66 -20.11
C THR A 271 35.87 -5.09 -19.65
N ASP A 272 36.01 -5.40 -18.37
CA ASP A 272 37.26 -5.91 -17.79
C ASP A 272 37.08 -7.39 -17.38
N VAL A 273 38.07 -8.22 -17.71
CA VAL A 273 38.20 -9.60 -17.22
C VAL A 273 39.17 -9.59 -16.04
N LEU A 274 38.69 -9.92 -14.85
CA LEU A 274 39.44 -9.86 -13.61
C LEU A 274 39.74 -11.26 -13.07
N PHE A 275 41.01 -11.50 -12.74
CA PHE A 275 41.47 -12.67 -12.01
C PHE A 275 41.99 -12.24 -10.64
N LEU A 276 41.34 -12.72 -9.60
CA LEU A 276 41.59 -12.36 -8.21
C LEU A 276 41.79 -13.61 -7.37
N ARG A 277 42.84 -13.65 -6.55
CA ARG A 277 43.03 -14.70 -5.55
C ARG A 277 42.63 -14.19 -4.18
N LYS A 278 41.72 -14.88 -3.49
CA LYS A 278 41.33 -14.48 -2.13
C LYS A 278 42.52 -14.62 -1.19
N ARG A 279 42.76 -13.60 -0.35
CA ARG A 279 43.85 -13.62 0.63
C ARG A 279 43.49 -14.52 1.81
N GLU A 280 44.49 -15.16 2.40
CA GLU A 280 44.38 -15.92 3.66
C GLU A 280 43.79 -15.06 4.80
N HIS A 281 44.24 -13.80 4.86
CA HIS A 281 43.80 -12.84 5.85
C HIS A 281 43.54 -11.49 5.18
N VAL A 282 42.49 -10.81 5.65
CA VAL A 282 42.17 -9.45 5.23
C VAL A 282 43.27 -8.50 5.71
N LEU A 283 43.78 -7.65 4.81
CA LEU A 283 44.78 -6.65 5.17
C LEU A 283 44.20 -5.63 6.16
N ALA A 284 45.03 -5.18 7.11
CA ALA A 284 44.67 -4.14 8.07
C ALA A 284 44.30 -2.82 7.38
N GLU A 285 43.55 -1.95 8.07
CA GLU A 285 43.10 -0.68 7.48
C GLU A 285 44.24 0.25 7.08
N ASP A 286 45.34 0.24 7.83
CA ASP A 286 46.55 1.02 7.64
C ASP A 286 47.59 0.35 6.71
N ALA A 287 47.30 -0.86 6.21
CA ALA A 287 48.18 -1.57 5.31
C ALA A 287 48.39 -0.79 3.99
N LEU A 288 49.62 -0.84 3.49
CA LEU A 288 49.98 -0.22 2.22
C LEU A 288 49.29 -0.98 1.08
N LEU A 289 48.39 -0.30 0.37
CA LEU A 289 47.61 -0.89 -0.72
C LEU A 289 48.33 -0.77 -2.07
N PRO A 290 48.12 -1.70 -3.03
CA PRO A 290 48.70 -1.62 -4.36
C PRO A 290 48.24 -0.38 -5.13
N ALA A 291 49.09 0.15 -6.03
CA ALA A 291 48.80 1.37 -6.79
C ALA A 291 47.54 1.30 -7.68
N TRP A 292 47.07 0.09 -8.05
CA TRP A 292 45.86 -0.08 -8.85
C TRP A 292 44.56 0.35 -8.13
N VAL A 293 44.59 0.59 -6.81
CA VAL A 293 43.42 1.13 -6.11
C VAL A 293 43.11 2.58 -6.51
N ASP A 294 44.08 3.27 -7.12
CA ASP A 294 43.96 4.66 -7.55
C ASP A 294 43.64 4.76 -9.05
N VAL A 295 43.26 5.97 -9.47
CA VAL A 295 42.99 6.33 -10.88
C VAL A 295 43.91 7.48 -11.27
N VAL A 296 44.33 7.50 -12.52
CA VAL A 296 45.10 8.58 -13.13
C VAL A 296 44.33 9.20 -14.28
N ASP A 297 44.52 10.50 -14.47
CA ASP A 297 43.96 11.27 -15.55
C ASP A 297 44.80 11.04 -16.82
N MET A 298 44.27 10.28 -17.77
CA MET A 298 44.95 9.90 -19.01
C MET A 298 44.48 10.78 -20.18
N PRO A 299 45.40 11.47 -20.89
CA PRO A 299 45.04 12.23 -22.08
C PRO A 299 44.73 11.29 -23.24
N LEU A 300 43.52 11.37 -23.78
CA LEU A 300 43.06 10.60 -24.93
C LEU A 300 42.47 11.51 -26.00
N GLU A 301 42.63 11.14 -27.26
CA GLU A 301 42.08 11.86 -28.41
C GLU A 301 40.65 11.40 -28.73
N ASN A 302 39.76 12.35 -29.03
CA ASN A 302 38.45 12.09 -29.61
C ASN A 302 38.53 11.91 -31.14
N LYS A 303 37.39 11.69 -31.80
CA LYS A 303 37.32 11.51 -33.25
C LYS A 303 37.79 12.75 -34.05
N ASP A 304 37.77 13.93 -33.43
CA ASP A 304 38.15 15.22 -34.01
C ASP A 304 39.62 15.60 -33.69
N ALA A 305 40.41 14.66 -33.15
CA ALA A 305 41.80 14.84 -32.71
C ALA A 305 41.97 15.85 -31.55
N GLU A 306 40.92 16.09 -30.77
CA GLU A 306 40.98 16.90 -29.54
C GLU A 306 41.36 16.02 -28.36
N THR A 307 42.38 16.43 -27.60
CA THR A 307 42.82 15.73 -26.39
C THR A 307 41.94 16.12 -25.20
N HIS A 308 41.31 15.12 -24.58
CA HIS A 308 40.64 15.29 -23.29
C HIS A 308 41.22 14.32 -22.27
N SER A 309 41.28 14.77 -21.02
CA SER A 309 41.70 13.94 -19.91
C SER A 309 40.53 13.13 -19.37
N VAL A 310 40.71 11.81 -19.25
CA VAL A 310 39.71 10.91 -18.65
C VAL A 310 40.33 10.06 -17.54
N PRO A 311 39.60 9.80 -16.44
CA PRO A 311 40.09 8.95 -15.37
C PRO A 311 40.17 7.50 -15.86
N VAL A 312 41.35 6.89 -15.72
CA VAL A 312 41.64 5.49 -16.04
C VAL A 312 42.33 4.86 -14.83
N ASN A 313 42.03 3.60 -14.52
CA ASN A 313 42.70 2.90 -13.43
C ASN A 313 44.24 2.90 -13.62
N SER A 314 44.99 3.13 -12.54
CA SER A 314 46.45 3.15 -12.57
C SER A 314 47.07 1.85 -13.12
N TYR A 315 46.38 0.71 -12.98
CA TYR A 315 46.81 -0.56 -13.57
C TYR A 315 46.90 -0.49 -15.10
N TYR A 316 45.86 -0.02 -15.78
CA TYR A 316 45.85 0.09 -17.24
C TYR A 316 46.76 1.21 -17.76
N ALA A 317 46.99 2.25 -16.95
CA ALA A 317 47.98 3.27 -17.27
C ALA A 317 49.42 2.74 -17.19
N ALA A 318 49.70 1.84 -16.23
CA ALA A 318 51.01 1.19 -16.07
C ALA A 318 51.21 0.00 -17.03
N HIS A 319 50.12 -0.67 -17.42
CA HIS A 319 50.09 -1.81 -18.32
C HIS A 319 49.14 -1.61 -19.52
N PRO A 320 49.44 -0.67 -20.45
CA PRO A 320 48.61 -0.45 -21.62
C PRO A 320 48.43 -1.71 -22.49
N GLU A 321 49.40 -2.62 -22.48
CA GLU A 321 49.38 -3.91 -23.18
C GLU A 321 48.29 -4.87 -22.68
N HIS A 322 47.73 -4.63 -21.49
CA HIS A 322 46.59 -5.39 -20.94
C HIS A 322 45.23 -4.84 -21.40
N ALA A 323 45.20 -3.73 -22.16
CA ALA A 323 44.02 -3.28 -22.88
C ALA A 323 44.10 -3.75 -24.34
N LEU A 324 43.23 -4.69 -24.73
CA LEU A 324 43.27 -5.37 -26.04
C LEU A 324 42.71 -4.50 -27.18
N GLY A 325 43.34 -3.35 -27.43
CA GLY A 325 42.98 -2.43 -28.50
C GLY A 325 43.56 -1.03 -28.32
N ARG A 326 43.11 -0.08 -29.14
CA ARG A 326 43.50 1.32 -29.05
C ARG A 326 42.48 2.12 -28.22
N ALA A 327 42.92 2.65 -27.08
CA ALA A 327 42.12 3.55 -26.26
C ALA A 327 41.88 4.88 -27.00
N CYS A 328 40.63 5.32 -27.10
CA CYS A 328 40.25 6.62 -27.64
C CYS A 328 38.94 7.12 -27.05
N LEU A 329 38.54 8.35 -27.38
CA LEU A 329 37.28 8.93 -26.94
C LEU A 329 36.25 8.90 -28.08
N THR A 330 35.02 8.56 -27.74
CA THR A 330 33.89 8.58 -28.68
C THR A 330 32.68 9.23 -28.04
N ARG A 331 31.76 9.71 -28.88
CA ARG A 331 30.46 10.20 -28.43
C ARG A 331 29.60 9.00 -28.03
N GLY A 332 29.37 8.85 -26.73
CA GLY A 332 28.53 7.81 -26.17
C GLY A 332 27.12 8.31 -25.82
N MET A 333 26.34 7.47 -25.14
CA MET A 333 24.92 7.72 -24.83
C MET A 333 24.73 8.80 -23.74
N TYR A 334 25.75 9.02 -22.91
CA TYR A 334 25.70 9.89 -21.74
C TYR A 334 26.66 11.10 -21.80
N ALA A 335 27.71 11.06 -22.63
CA ALA A 335 28.69 12.13 -22.76
C ALA A 335 29.33 12.20 -24.16
N ALA A 336 29.80 13.39 -24.54
CA ALA A 336 30.45 13.62 -25.83
C ALA A 336 31.84 12.97 -25.95
N ASN A 337 32.51 12.70 -24.82
CA ASN A 337 33.90 12.21 -24.73
C ASN A 337 33.99 10.98 -23.82
N GLU A 338 33.26 9.92 -24.15
CA GLU A 338 33.27 8.66 -23.42
C GLU A 338 34.46 7.79 -23.86
N TYR A 339 35.22 7.26 -22.90
CA TYR A 339 36.34 6.37 -23.22
C TYR A 339 35.81 5.09 -23.85
N THR A 340 36.46 4.68 -24.94
CA THR A 340 36.26 3.38 -25.57
C THR A 340 37.60 2.73 -25.88
N LEU A 341 37.57 1.42 -26.11
CA LEU A 341 38.70 0.64 -26.57
C LEU A 341 38.32 0.02 -27.92
N LYS A 342 39.03 0.39 -28.98
CA LYS A 342 38.75 -0.13 -30.33
C LYS A 342 39.69 -1.27 -30.65
N ALA A 343 39.14 -2.42 -31.04
CA ALA A 343 39.94 -3.52 -31.55
C ALA A 343 40.69 -3.11 -32.82
N GLU A 344 41.87 -3.68 -33.02
CA GLU A 344 42.58 -3.55 -34.30
C GLU A 344 41.83 -4.32 -35.40
N THR A 345 41.85 -3.80 -36.62
CA THR A 345 41.13 -4.38 -37.75
C THR A 345 41.60 -5.80 -38.02
N GLY A 346 40.72 -6.80 -37.88
CA GLY A 346 41.04 -8.23 -38.10
C GLY A 346 41.62 -8.95 -36.88
N ALA A 347 41.70 -8.31 -35.72
CA ALA A 347 42.20 -8.93 -34.50
C ALA A 347 41.24 -9.99 -33.93
N ASN A 348 41.78 -11.17 -33.57
CA ASN A 348 41.04 -12.18 -32.82
C ASN A 348 41.15 -11.88 -31.32
N ILE A 349 40.10 -11.27 -30.76
CA ILE A 349 40.05 -10.84 -29.35
C ILE A 349 40.24 -12.02 -28.39
N ALA A 350 39.72 -13.21 -28.72
CA ALA A 350 39.85 -14.38 -27.87
C ALA A 350 41.29 -14.91 -27.80
N ASP A 351 41.99 -14.97 -28.95
CA ASP A 351 43.40 -15.38 -28.99
C ASP A 351 44.30 -14.38 -28.26
N MET A 352 44.02 -13.08 -28.41
CA MET A 352 44.73 -12.03 -27.68
C MET A 352 44.48 -12.15 -26.18
N LEU A 353 43.22 -12.36 -25.76
CA LEU A 353 42.88 -12.57 -24.35
C LEU A 353 43.60 -13.78 -23.77
N ALA A 354 43.56 -14.93 -24.46
CA ALA A 354 44.26 -16.13 -24.06
C ALA A 354 45.77 -15.87 -23.94
N GLY A 355 46.40 -15.31 -24.96
CA GLY A 355 47.84 -15.01 -24.96
C GLY A 355 48.25 -14.08 -23.82
N THR A 356 47.48 -13.02 -23.56
CA THR A 356 47.77 -12.09 -22.46
C THR A 356 47.51 -12.73 -21.10
N LEU A 357 46.45 -13.52 -20.92
CA LEU A 357 46.20 -14.24 -19.66
C LEU A 357 47.33 -15.22 -19.36
N LEU A 358 47.79 -15.99 -20.35
CA LEU A 358 48.90 -16.94 -20.18
C LEU A 358 50.24 -16.23 -19.91
N ALA A 359 50.41 -14.99 -20.36
CA ALA A 359 51.61 -14.19 -20.10
C ALA A 359 51.62 -13.56 -18.69
N VAL A 360 50.44 -13.18 -18.17
CA VAL A 360 50.31 -12.41 -16.93
C VAL A 360 50.02 -13.30 -15.72
N LEU A 361 49.22 -14.35 -15.88
CA LEU A 361 48.82 -15.19 -14.75
C LEU A 361 49.98 -16.08 -14.30
N PRO A 362 50.25 -16.19 -12.99
CA PRO A 362 51.25 -17.12 -12.50
C PRO A 362 50.76 -18.57 -12.58
N VAL A 363 51.70 -19.51 -12.73
CA VAL A 363 51.41 -20.94 -12.91
C VAL A 363 51.24 -21.64 -11.56
N GLY A 364 50.14 -22.39 -11.38
CA GLY A 364 49.98 -23.33 -10.27
C GLY A 364 49.93 -22.71 -8.87
N ILE A 365 49.42 -21.49 -8.75
CA ILE A 365 49.37 -20.75 -7.48
C ILE A 365 48.11 -20.98 -6.64
N VAL A 366 47.09 -21.62 -7.21
CA VAL A 366 45.84 -21.99 -6.56
C VAL A 366 45.87 -23.50 -6.31
N HIS A 367 45.80 -23.89 -5.03
CA HIS A 367 45.75 -25.28 -4.61
C HIS A 367 44.33 -25.60 -4.12
N PRO A 368 43.72 -26.72 -4.56
CA PRO A 368 42.44 -27.17 -4.00
C PRO A 368 42.58 -27.49 -2.52
N ILE A 369 41.59 -27.12 -1.72
CA ILE A 369 41.61 -27.45 -0.29
C ILE A 369 41.28 -28.94 -0.11
N ALA A 370 42.27 -29.73 0.31
CA ALA A 370 42.05 -31.12 0.69
C ALA A 370 41.19 -31.20 1.96
N ASP A 371 40.12 -32.00 1.91
CA ASP A 371 39.21 -32.35 3.01
C ASP A 371 38.06 -31.36 3.31
N GLN A 372 37.27 -31.02 2.29
CA GLN A 372 35.87 -30.61 2.51
C GLN A 372 34.99 -31.86 2.45
N GLY A 373 34.69 -32.45 3.60
CA GLY A 373 33.93 -33.71 3.73
C GLY A 373 32.72 -33.86 2.80
N SER A 374 32.32 -35.11 2.55
CA SER A 374 31.32 -35.58 1.57
C SER A 374 29.87 -35.10 1.75
N ALA A 375 29.64 -33.94 2.38
CA ALA A 375 28.35 -33.29 2.40
C ALA A 375 27.99 -32.88 0.95
N PRO A 376 26.85 -33.34 0.40
CA PRO A 376 26.40 -32.92 -0.91
C PRO A 376 26.28 -31.39 -0.97
N LEU A 377 26.41 -30.80 -2.16
CA LEU A 377 26.02 -29.41 -2.49
C LEU A 377 24.50 -29.15 -2.36
N GLY A 378 23.84 -29.86 -1.44
CA GLY A 378 22.43 -29.80 -1.21
C GLY A 378 22.02 -28.47 -0.59
N ILE A 379 20.95 -27.91 -1.17
CA ILE A 379 20.14 -26.86 -0.59
C ILE A 379 19.75 -27.32 0.83
N GLN A 380 20.34 -26.70 1.86
CA GLN A 380 19.88 -26.89 3.23
C GLN A 380 18.55 -26.16 3.39
N THR A 381 17.46 -26.86 3.10
CA THR A 381 16.16 -26.52 3.65
C THR A 381 16.22 -26.71 5.17
N HIS A 382 15.94 -25.63 5.87
CA HIS A 382 15.86 -25.47 7.33
C HIS A 382 17.20 -25.39 8.07
N LYS A 383 17.71 -24.15 8.21
CA LYS A 383 18.41 -23.79 9.45
C LYS A 383 17.44 -24.07 10.60
N HIS A 384 17.78 -25.02 11.47
CA HIS A 384 16.99 -25.32 12.65
C HIS A 384 16.77 -24.05 13.48
N VAL A 385 15.52 -23.85 13.93
CA VAL A 385 15.10 -22.65 14.67
C VAL A 385 15.92 -22.48 15.96
N ILE A 386 16.42 -23.58 16.52
CA ILE A 386 17.35 -23.60 17.66
C ILE A 386 18.77 -23.90 17.17
N PRO A 387 19.66 -22.89 17.05
CA PRO A 387 21.05 -23.09 16.67
C PRO A 387 21.83 -23.71 17.84
N VAL A 388 22.80 -24.56 17.52
CA VAL A 388 23.73 -25.16 18.48
C VAL A 388 25.14 -24.65 18.16
N PRO A 389 25.63 -23.59 18.82
CA PRO A 389 26.96 -23.04 18.53
C PRO A 389 28.08 -24.04 18.82
N ASP A 390 29.13 -24.05 18.00
CA ASP A 390 30.25 -25.01 18.15
C ASP A 390 31.00 -24.89 19.48
N LYS A 391 31.00 -23.69 20.09
CA LYS A 391 31.64 -23.40 21.38
C LYS A 391 30.75 -23.66 22.61
N THR A 392 29.64 -24.38 22.44
CA THR A 392 28.70 -24.67 23.54
C THR A 392 29.24 -25.77 24.45
N ARG A 393 29.08 -25.62 25.79
CA ARG A 393 29.53 -26.63 26.76
C ARG A 393 28.80 -27.96 26.52
N PRO A 394 29.45 -29.13 26.76
CA PRO A 394 28.86 -30.43 26.42
C PRO A 394 27.46 -30.70 26.98
N ARG A 395 27.17 -30.20 28.19
CA ARG A 395 25.83 -30.32 28.81
C ARG A 395 24.79 -29.41 28.14
N GLU A 396 25.16 -28.17 27.83
CA GLU A 396 24.29 -27.18 27.15
C GLU A 396 24.03 -27.59 25.69
N ARG A 397 25.02 -28.19 25.03
CA ARG A 397 24.89 -28.74 23.68
C ARG A 397 23.82 -29.82 23.62
N LYS A 398 23.91 -30.83 24.50
CA LYS A 398 22.90 -31.89 24.61
C LYS A 398 21.52 -31.34 24.97
N GLN A 399 21.46 -30.30 25.79
CA GLN A 399 20.20 -29.64 26.14
C GLN A 399 19.57 -28.92 24.93
N LEU A 400 20.36 -28.18 24.14
CA LEU A 400 19.89 -27.52 22.92
C LEU A 400 19.45 -28.53 21.85
N GLU A 401 20.16 -29.66 21.71
CA GLU A 401 19.79 -30.75 20.82
C GLU A 401 18.45 -31.40 21.24
N ALA A 402 18.24 -31.58 22.54
CA ALA A 402 16.97 -32.08 23.07
C ALA A 402 15.81 -31.08 22.89
N LEU A 403 16.05 -29.78 23.08
CA LEU A 403 15.07 -28.71 22.83
C LEU A 403 14.70 -28.62 21.34
N ARG A 404 15.69 -28.78 20.46
CA ARG A 404 15.48 -28.82 19.01
C ARG A 404 14.63 -30.01 18.61
N LYS A 405 14.92 -31.21 19.14
CA LYS A 405 14.13 -32.42 18.89
C LYS A 405 12.68 -32.26 19.38
N LEU A 406 12.46 -31.62 20.52
CA LEU A 406 11.13 -31.29 21.03
C LEU A 406 10.39 -30.32 20.12
N TYR A 407 11.07 -29.28 19.66
CA TYR A 407 10.51 -28.28 18.75
C TYR A 407 10.07 -28.91 17.42
N ASP A 408 10.95 -29.72 16.82
CA ASP A 408 10.69 -30.40 15.55
C ASP A 408 9.50 -31.39 15.70
N LEU A 409 9.50 -32.24 16.74
CA LEU A 409 8.40 -33.20 16.97
C LEU A 409 7.05 -32.54 17.25
N ALA A 410 7.02 -31.42 17.98
CA ALA A 410 5.78 -30.71 18.27
C ALA A 410 5.23 -30.00 17.03
N ARG A 411 6.10 -29.49 16.16
CA ARG A 411 5.71 -28.91 14.87
C ARG A 411 5.18 -29.99 13.92
N ASP A 412 5.92 -31.08 13.74
CA ASP A 412 5.54 -32.17 12.85
C ASP A 412 4.20 -32.82 13.28
N LEU A 413 3.93 -32.89 14.60
CA LEU A 413 2.63 -33.30 15.13
C LEU A 413 1.50 -32.37 14.72
N LEU A 414 1.70 -31.05 14.81
CA LEU A 414 0.68 -30.07 14.42
C LEU A 414 0.42 -30.11 12.91
N GLU A 415 1.46 -30.26 12.08
CA GLU A 415 1.33 -30.40 10.63
C GLU A 415 0.55 -31.68 10.27
N SER A 416 0.89 -32.82 10.89
CA SER A 416 0.15 -34.08 10.71
C SER A 416 -1.31 -34.01 11.17
N GLU A 417 -1.61 -33.26 12.25
CA GLU A 417 -2.99 -33.01 12.69
C GLU A 417 -3.79 -32.15 11.71
N ILE A 418 -3.13 -31.24 10.98
CA ILE A 418 -3.73 -30.38 9.94
C ILE A 418 -3.99 -31.20 8.68
N GLU A 419 -3.00 -31.97 8.22
CA GLU A 419 -3.05 -32.73 6.97
C GLU A 419 -3.91 -34.01 7.07
N ALA A 420 -4.20 -34.48 8.29
CA ALA A 420 -4.96 -35.70 8.58
C ALA A 420 -4.36 -36.95 7.90
N ASP A 421 -3.03 -37.04 7.86
CA ASP A 421 -2.24 -38.10 7.23
C ASP A 421 -2.19 -39.43 8.03
N GLY A 422 -2.81 -39.46 9.21
CA GLY A 422 -2.86 -40.62 10.11
C GLY A 422 -1.62 -40.81 11.00
N GLN A 423 -0.61 -39.93 10.94
CA GLN A 423 0.63 -40.04 11.73
C GLN A 423 0.54 -39.34 13.11
N ALA A 424 -0.52 -38.57 13.36
CA ALA A 424 -0.63 -37.69 14.52
C ALA A 424 -0.46 -38.43 15.86
N GLU A 425 -1.10 -39.59 16.06
CA GLU A 425 -0.96 -40.34 17.30
C GLU A 425 0.45 -40.92 17.50
N HIS A 426 1.13 -41.31 16.43
CA HIS A 426 2.51 -41.77 16.49
C HIS A 426 3.47 -40.65 16.89
N LEU A 427 3.31 -39.47 16.27
CA LEU A 427 4.11 -38.27 16.58
C LEU A 427 3.82 -37.77 18.00
N ARG A 428 2.57 -37.83 18.47
CA ARG A 428 2.16 -37.47 19.84
C ARG A 428 2.81 -38.36 20.88
N SER A 429 2.90 -39.67 20.64
CA SER A 429 3.62 -40.59 21.53
C SER A 429 5.11 -40.24 21.61
N ARG A 430 5.74 -39.94 20.47
CA ARG A 430 7.16 -39.56 20.41
C ARG A 430 7.44 -38.21 21.08
N LEU A 431 6.52 -37.25 20.94
CA LEU A 431 6.59 -35.96 21.61
C LEU A 431 6.49 -36.13 23.13
N ASN A 432 5.57 -36.97 23.61
CA ASN A 432 5.44 -37.32 25.03
C ASN A 432 6.75 -37.88 25.61
N GLU A 433 7.33 -38.88 24.94
CA GLU A 433 8.58 -39.51 25.38
C GLU A 433 9.75 -38.52 25.37
N ALA A 434 9.85 -37.67 24.34
CA ALA A 434 10.89 -36.65 24.26
C ALA A 434 10.76 -35.61 25.39
N TYR A 435 9.53 -35.24 25.75
CA TYR A 435 9.25 -34.27 26.81
C TYR A 435 9.55 -34.85 28.20
N ASP A 436 9.11 -36.07 28.47
CA ASP A 436 9.35 -36.72 29.76
C ASP A 436 10.85 -36.92 30.02
N ASN A 437 11.60 -37.30 28.98
CA ASN A 437 13.05 -37.38 29.05
C ASN A 437 13.68 -36.00 29.27
N TYR A 438 13.23 -34.96 28.57
CA TYR A 438 13.75 -33.62 28.75
C TYR A 438 13.53 -33.10 30.18
N LEU A 439 12.31 -33.25 30.70
CA LEU A 439 11.92 -32.83 32.04
C LEU A 439 12.75 -33.54 33.12
N LEU A 440 13.03 -34.84 32.95
CA LEU A 440 13.85 -35.64 33.86
C LEU A 440 15.31 -35.18 33.92
N TYR A 441 15.93 -34.87 32.77
CA TYR A 441 17.36 -34.57 32.69
C TYR A 441 17.70 -33.08 32.87
N TYR A 442 16.81 -32.18 32.46
CA TYR A 442 17.09 -30.74 32.35
C TYR A 442 16.11 -29.86 33.13
N GLY A 443 15.01 -30.41 33.66
CA GLY A 443 13.97 -29.67 34.37
C GLY A 443 12.99 -28.97 33.42
N ALA A 444 12.14 -28.12 33.97
CA ALA A 444 11.05 -27.46 33.24
C ALA A 444 11.53 -26.61 32.04
N LEU A 445 10.78 -26.62 30.94
CA LEU A 445 10.96 -25.71 29.79
C LEU A 445 10.77 -24.24 30.21
N THR A 446 9.85 -24.01 31.14
CA THR A 446 9.62 -22.73 31.82
C THR A 446 10.68 -22.38 32.88
N GLY A 447 11.62 -23.28 33.15
CA GLY A 447 12.70 -23.03 34.10
C GLY A 447 13.65 -21.91 33.68
N LYS A 448 14.15 -21.13 34.66
CA LYS A 448 15.06 -19.97 34.43
C LYS A 448 16.31 -20.32 33.60
N HIS A 449 16.80 -21.56 33.69
CA HIS A 449 17.98 -22.00 32.94
C HIS A 449 17.69 -22.18 31.44
N THR A 450 16.60 -22.88 31.10
CA THR A 450 16.12 -23.07 29.72
C THR A 450 15.79 -21.73 29.06
N GLN A 451 15.09 -20.85 29.79
CA GLN A 451 14.76 -19.51 29.30
C GLN A 451 16.00 -18.65 29.01
N LYS A 452 17.05 -18.79 29.85
CA LYS A 452 18.32 -18.09 29.63
C LYS A 452 19.08 -18.65 28.42
N LEU A 453 19.04 -19.96 28.21
CA LEU A 453 19.67 -20.63 27.06
C LEU A 453 19.06 -20.20 25.73
N LEU A 454 17.74 -20.05 25.68
CA LEU A 454 16.98 -19.67 24.49
C LEU A 454 16.61 -18.18 24.46
N LYS A 455 17.28 -17.33 25.24
CA LYS A 455 16.96 -15.90 25.31
C LYS A 455 17.15 -15.24 23.94
N GLY A 456 16.08 -14.71 23.37
CA GLY A 456 16.07 -14.12 22.03
C GLY A 456 15.93 -15.14 20.89
N ASN A 457 15.72 -16.43 21.19
CA ASN A 457 15.46 -17.45 20.19
C ASN A 457 13.93 -17.55 19.87
N PRO A 458 13.53 -17.60 18.59
CA PRO A 458 12.12 -17.68 18.20
C PRO A 458 11.37 -18.93 18.69
N ALA A 459 12.07 -20.02 19.00
CA ALA A 459 11.47 -21.25 19.52
C ALA A 459 11.07 -21.17 20.99
N LEU A 460 11.58 -20.20 21.76
CA LEU A 460 11.36 -20.12 23.20
C LEU A 460 9.86 -20.02 23.57
N PRO A 461 9.04 -19.14 22.95
CA PRO A 461 7.61 -19.06 23.28
C PRO A 461 6.86 -20.36 22.97
N PHE A 462 7.19 -21.01 21.85
CA PHE A 462 6.56 -22.27 21.43
C PHE A 462 6.87 -23.41 22.40
N LEU A 463 8.14 -23.57 22.80
CA LEU A 463 8.53 -24.58 23.78
C LEU A 463 7.95 -24.30 25.17
N ARG A 464 7.77 -23.03 25.56
CA ARG A 464 7.08 -22.70 26.80
C ARG A 464 5.61 -23.12 26.78
N ALA A 465 4.94 -23.00 25.64
CA ALA A 465 3.54 -23.38 25.48
C ALA A 465 3.29 -24.90 25.63
N LEU A 466 4.34 -25.72 25.60
CA LEU A 466 4.26 -27.15 25.93
C LEU A 466 4.06 -27.42 27.43
N GLU A 467 4.22 -26.40 28.29
CA GLU A 467 4.04 -26.49 29.73
C GLU A 467 3.00 -25.50 30.25
N VAL A 468 2.17 -25.96 31.19
CA VAL A 468 1.30 -25.12 32.00
C VAL A 468 1.97 -24.93 33.37
N GLU A 469 2.36 -23.69 33.68
CA GLU A 469 2.96 -23.34 34.98
C GLU A 469 1.91 -23.49 36.10
N VAL A 470 2.26 -24.20 37.17
CA VAL A 470 1.43 -24.33 38.37
C VAL A 470 2.15 -23.62 39.53
N PRO A 471 1.54 -22.60 40.17
CA PRO A 471 2.16 -21.89 41.28
C PRO A 471 2.59 -22.86 42.40
N GLY A 472 3.90 -22.99 42.63
CA GLY A 472 4.46 -23.84 43.69
C GLY A 472 4.52 -25.35 43.41
N GLY A 473 4.23 -25.79 42.17
CA GLY A 473 4.20 -27.22 41.78
C GLY A 473 5.08 -27.56 40.57
N MET A 474 5.13 -28.85 40.23
CA MET A 474 5.72 -29.32 38.96
C MET A 474 4.85 -28.85 37.77
N PRO A 475 5.46 -28.47 36.62
CA PRO A 475 4.72 -28.06 35.44
C PRO A 475 3.86 -29.21 34.91
N ARG A 476 2.67 -28.88 34.39
CA ARG A 476 1.78 -29.88 33.75
C ARG A 476 2.00 -29.83 32.23
N LYS A 477 1.95 -31.00 31.57
CA LYS A 477 1.91 -31.10 30.10
C LYS A 477 0.74 -30.29 29.53
N ALA A 478 0.96 -29.59 28.43
CA ALA A 478 -0.08 -28.93 27.66
C ALA A 478 -1.01 -29.93 26.95
N GLU A 479 -2.14 -29.45 26.43
CA GLU A 479 -3.19 -30.30 25.85
C GLU A 479 -2.73 -31.08 24.60
N ILE A 480 -1.78 -30.53 23.84
CA ILE A 480 -1.08 -31.16 22.69
C ILE A 480 -0.46 -32.52 23.03
N PHE A 481 -0.25 -32.86 24.29
CA PHE A 481 0.26 -34.18 24.68
C PHE A 481 -0.83 -35.26 24.80
N SER A 482 -2.11 -34.89 24.75
CA SER A 482 -3.23 -35.78 25.12
C SER A 482 -4.33 -35.90 24.08
N HIS A 483 -4.61 -34.86 23.31
CA HIS A 483 -5.63 -34.85 22.25
C HIS A 483 -5.34 -33.78 21.21
N SER A 484 -5.94 -33.88 20.02
CA SER A 484 -5.70 -32.91 18.95
C SER A 484 -6.13 -31.52 19.38
N THR A 485 -5.23 -30.56 19.24
CA THR A 485 -5.50 -29.14 19.57
C THR A 485 -5.89 -28.34 18.32
N VAL A 486 -5.92 -28.99 17.14
CA VAL A 486 -6.15 -28.36 15.83
C VAL A 486 -7.47 -28.80 15.18
N ARG A 487 -8.29 -29.62 15.85
CA ARG A 487 -9.67 -29.90 15.41
C ARG A 487 -10.66 -29.92 16.57
N ALA A 488 -11.64 -29.03 16.52
CA ALA A 488 -12.98 -29.40 16.94
C ALA A 488 -13.47 -30.45 15.94
N GLN A 489 -13.74 -31.67 16.41
CA GLN A 489 -14.49 -32.65 15.62
C GLN A 489 -15.79 -31.98 15.16
N ARG A 490 -15.98 -31.85 13.84
CA ARG A 490 -17.27 -31.57 13.24
C ARG A 490 -18.18 -32.78 13.52
N VAL A 491 -19.08 -32.63 14.49
CA VAL A 491 -20.33 -33.37 14.46
C VAL A 491 -21.25 -32.56 13.56
N LEU A 492 -21.70 -33.14 12.44
CA LEU A 492 -22.79 -32.57 11.65
C LEU A 492 -24.00 -32.44 12.59
N PRO A 493 -24.46 -31.23 12.95
CA PRO A 493 -25.74 -31.11 13.63
C PRO A 493 -26.80 -31.48 12.60
N ALA A 494 -27.61 -32.51 12.89
CA ALA A 494 -28.82 -32.73 12.11
C ALA A 494 -29.68 -31.47 12.21
N ALA A 495 -30.01 -30.87 11.07
CA ALA A 495 -30.84 -29.68 10.99
C ALA A 495 -32.31 -30.08 10.87
N PRO A 496 -33.23 -29.52 11.68
CA PRO A 496 -34.64 -29.90 11.64
C PRO A 496 -35.39 -29.35 10.41
N SER A 497 -34.81 -28.41 9.65
CA SER A 497 -35.38 -27.88 8.41
C SER A 497 -34.30 -27.43 7.40
N ALA A 498 -34.66 -27.29 6.12
CA ALA A 498 -33.76 -26.73 5.11
C ALA A 498 -33.32 -25.29 5.42
N LYS A 499 -34.15 -24.51 6.12
CA LYS A 499 -33.81 -23.15 6.56
C LYS A 499 -32.72 -23.18 7.64
N ASP A 500 -32.84 -24.07 8.61
CA ASP A 500 -31.82 -24.22 9.66
C ASP A 500 -30.51 -24.75 9.06
N ALA A 501 -30.58 -25.66 8.11
CA ALA A 501 -29.41 -26.15 7.37
C ALA A 501 -28.76 -25.08 6.48
N LEU A 502 -29.56 -24.20 5.86
CA LEU A 502 -29.05 -23.04 5.12
C LEU A 502 -28.28 -22.10 6.06
N LEU A 503 -28.82 -21.81 7.24
CA LEU A 503 -28.15 -20.99 8.25
C LEU A 503 -26.85 -21.65 8.73
N LEU A 504 -26.85 -22.98 8.93
CA LEU A 504 -25.64 -23.74 9.24
C LEU A 504 -24.62 -23.72 8.10
N SER A 505 -25.05 -23.79 6.83
CA SER A 505 -24.17 -23.64 5.67
C SER A 505 -23.52 -22.26 5.63
N LEU A 506 -24.32 -21.22 5.82
CA LEU A 506 -23.87 -19.83 5.83
C LEU A 506 -22.92 -19.56 7.01
N ASP A 507 -23.20 -20.10 8.19
CA ASP A 507 -22.28 -20.03 9.33
C ASP A 507 -21.01 -20.85 9.04
N GLN A 508 -21.10 -22.06 8.49
CA GLN A 508 -19.94 -22.94 8.37
C GLN A 508 -19.00 -22.60 7.20
N PHE A 509 -19.54 -22.16 6.07
CA PHE A 509 -18.80 -21.91 4.82
C PHE A 509 -18.85 -20.43 4.39
N GLY A 510 -19.73 -19.61 4.97
CA GLY A 510 -19.96 -18.23 4.54
C GLY A 510 -20.76 -18.12 3.22
N GLU A 511 -21.07 -19.25 2.60
CA GLU A 511 -21.76 -19.37 1.32
C GLU A 511 -22.77 -20.53 1.35
N ILE A 512 -23.53 -20.64 0.27
CA ILE A 512 -24.57 -21.67 0.14
C ILE A 512 -23.94 -22.92 -0.45
N ASP A 513 -23.86 -23.98 0.36
CA ASP A 513 -23.44 -25.31 -0.04
C ASP A 513 -24.68 -26.23 -0.03
N LEU A 514 -25.22 -26.51 -1.22
CA LEU A 514 -26.43 -27.33 -1.35
C LEU A 514 -26.20 -28.79 -0.95
N ASP A 515 -25.01 -29.33 -1.21
CA ASP A 515 -24.67 -30.71 -0.85
C ASP A 515 -24.69 -30.86 0.68
N PHE A 516 -24.09 -29.91 1.38
CA PHE A 516 -24.14 -29.84 2.83
C PHE A 516 -25.57 -29.71 3.37
N ILE A 517 -26.40 -28.85 2.76
CA ILE A 517 -27.79 -28.67 3.20
C ILE A 517 -28.59 -29.97 3.03
N CYS A 518 -28.39 -30.69 1.93
CA CYS A 518 -29.01 -31.99 1.69
C CYS A 518 -28.54 -33.03 2.73
N GLU A 519 -27.23 -33.07 3.04
CA GLU A 519 -26.67 -34.00 4.03
C GLU A 519 -27.15 -33.69 5.46
N ALA A 520 -27.21 -32.41 5.83
CA ALA A 520 -27.62 -31.97 7.17
C ALA A 520 -29.12 -32.18 7.46
N THR A 521 -29.96 -32.16 6.42
CA THR A 521 -31.41 -32.39 6.52
C THR A 521 -31.84 -33.83 6.18
N GLY A 522 -31.04 -34.56 5.40
CA GLY A 522 -31.43 -35.85 4.83
C GLY A 522 -32.50 -35.75 3.73
N VAL A 523 -32.70 -34.57 3.15
CA VAL A 523 -33.70 -34.28 2.10
C VAL A 523 -33.00 -34.16 0.75
N GLU A 524 -33.66 -34.57 -0.34
CA GLU A 524 -33.14 -34.45 -1.71
C GLU A 524 -33.13 -32.98 -2.18
N GLU A 525 -32.13 -32.60 -2.98
CA GLU A 525 -31.89 -31.23 -3.45
C GLU A 525 -33.14 -30.54 -4.02
N GLY A 526 -33.95 -31.26 -4.80
CA GLY A 526 -35.18 -30.70 -5.39
C GLY A 526 -36.20 -30.23 -4.34
N LEU A 527 -36.34 -30.96 -3.23
CA LEU A 527 -37.25 -30.59 -2.13
C LEU A 527 -36.63 -29.50 -1.24
N VAL A 528 -35.31 -29.51 -1.06
CA VAL A 528 -34.58 -28.44 -0.36
C VAL A 528 -34.77 -27.10 -1.08
N LEU A 529 -34.65 -27.07 -2.41
CA LEU A 529 -34.87 -25.87 -3.22
C LEU A 529 -36.32 -25.38 -3.18
N GLU A 530 -37.31 -26.28 -3.10
CA GLU A 530 -38.70 -25.89 -2.87
C GLU A 530 -38.92 -25.29 -1.48
N GLU A 531 -38.34 -25.86 -0.41
CA GLU A 531 -38.44 -25.31 0.94
C GLU A 531 -37.74 -23.95 1.10
N LEU A 532 -36.66 -23.73 0.36
CA LEU A 532 -35.86 -22.50 0.34
C LEU A 532 -36.32 -21.48 -0.72
N LYS A 533 -37.42 -21.77 -1.42
CA LYS A 533 -37.99 -20.89 -2.43
C LYS A 533 -38.33 -19.52 -1.85
N GLY A 534 -37.93 -18.46 -2.55
CA GLY A 534 -38.08 -17.07 -2.12
C GLY A 534 -37.05 -16.60 -1.09
N LEU A 535 -36.27 -17.51 -0.47
CA LEU A 535 -35.10 -17.19 0.35
C LEU A 535 -33.80 -17.27 -0.44
N LEU A 536 -33.77 -18.06 -1.52
CA LEU A 536 -32.64 -18.20 -2.43
C LEU A 536 -33.04 -17.89 -3.87
N TYR A 537 -32.14 -17.25 -4.60
CA TYR A 537 -32.25 -17.02 -6.04
C TYR A 537 -30.96 -17.42 -6.73
N LYS A 538 -31.05 -18.07 -7.89
CA LYS A 538 -29.89 -18.40 -8.70
C LYS A 538 -29.48 -17.17 -9.51
N ASP A 539 -28.25 -16.69 -9.37
CA ASP A 539 -27.78 -15.54 -10.12
C ASP A 539 -27.47 -15.94 -11.58
N PRO A 540 -28.10 -15.30 -12.60
CA PRO A 540 -27.80 -15.55 -14.01
C PRO A 540 -26.33 -15.31 -14.39
N ALA A 541 -25.67 -14.35 -13.75
CA ALA A 541 -24.32 -13.92 -14.11
C ALA A 541 -23.25 -14.89 -13.58
N THR A 542 -23.38 -15.33 -12.33
CA THR A 542 -22.39 -16.24 -11.70
C THR A 542 -22.81 -17.70 -11.74
N ARG A 543 -24.08 -17.98 -12.06
CA ARG A 543 -24.73 -19.31 -11.98
C ARG A 543 -24.74 -19.93 -10.57
N GLN A 544 -24.47 -19.12 -9.55
CA GLN A 544 -24.46 -19.54 -8.14
C GLN A 544 -25.75 -19.12 -7.43
N TRP A 545 -26.13 -19.86 -6.39
CA TRP A 545 -27.23 -19.47 -5.52
C TRP A 545 -26.81 -18.32 -4.61
N GLN A 546 -27.71 -17.35 -4.42
CA GLN A 546 -27.53 -16.23 -3.52
C GLN A 546 -28.73 -16.10 -2.57
N PRO A 547 -28.49 -15.69 -1.32
CA PRO A 547 -29.56 -15.28 -0.41
C PRO A 547 -30.39 -14.12 -0.99
N ALA A 548 -31.70 -14.13 -0.75
CA ALA A 548 -32.64 -13.14 -1.26
C ALA A 548 -32.26 -11.71 -0.87
N ASN A 549 -31.77 -11.49 0.34
CA ASN A 549 -31.35 -10.17 0.81
C ASN A 549 -30.15 -9.59 0.03
N LEU A 550 -29.30 -10.45 -0.55
CA LEU A 550 -28.18 -10.04 -1.42
C LEU A 550 -28.61 -9.94 -2.89
N TYR A 551 -29.39 -10.92 -3.37
CA TYR A 551 -29.85 -10.93 -4.75
C TYR A 551 -30.85 -9.80 -5.05
N LEU A 552 -31.76 -9.50 -4.12
CA LEU A 552 -32.78 -8.45 -4.25
C LEU A 552 -32.32 -7.08 -3.74
N SER A 553 -31.02 -6.86 -3.57
CA SER A 553 -30.43 -5.56 -3.23
C SER A 553 -29.41 -5.09 -4.29
N GLY A 554 -28.90 -3.87 -4.17
CA GLY A 554 -27.97 -3.32 -5.15
C GLY A 554 -28.66 -2.92 -6.46
N ASN A 555 -27.94 -2.96 -7.59
CA ASN A 555 -28.46 -2.56 -8.90
C ASN A 555 -29.49 -3.57 -9.43
N ILE A 556 -30.76 -3.31 -9.19
CA ILE A 556 -31.87 -4.20 -9.54
C ILE A 556 -32.10 -4.23 -11.05
N LEU A 557 -31.95 -3.10 -11.75
CA LEU A 557 -32.20 -3.03 -13.19
C LEU A 557 -31.23 -3.93 -13.97
N GLU A 558 -29.94 -3.90 -13.64
CA GLU A 558 -28.90 -4.74 -14.25
C GLU A 558 -29.20 -6.23 -14.03
N LYS A 559 -29.64 -6.59 -12.81
CA LYS A 559 -30.06 -7.96 -12.49
C LYS A 559 -31.32 -8.38 -13.26
N ILE A 560 -32.29 -7.49 -13.45
CA ILE A 560 -33.49 -7.75 -14.26
C ILE A 560 -33.11 -7.98 -15.72
N GLU A 561 -32.23 -7.14 -16.28
CA GLU A 561 -31.75 -7.29 -17.67
C GLU A 561 -31.01 -8.62 -17.86
N ALA A 562 -30.13 -8.98 -16.93
CA ALA A 562 -29.44 -10.28 -16.94
C ALA A 562 -30.40 -11.47 -16.79
N ALA A 563 -31.39 -11.38 -15.89
CA ALA A 563 -32.39 -12.42 -15.69
C ALA A 563 -33.30 -12.60 -16.90
N LYS A 564 -33.68 -11.52 -17.60
CA LYS A 564 -34.45 -11.59 -18.85
C LYS A 564 -33.69 -12.34 -19.94
N VAL A 565 -32.42 -12.01 -20.14
CA VAL A 565 -31.58 -12.70 -21.13
C VAL A 565 -31.46 -14.19 -20.79
N ALA A 566 -31.24 -14.54 -19.52
CA ALA A 566 -31.17 -15.93 -19.11
C ALA A 566 -32.53 -16.67 -19.19
N ALA A 567 -33.64 -15.96 -18.99
CA ALA A 567 -34.99 -16.54 -19.10
C ALA A 567 -35.37 -16.95 -20.53
N GLU A 568 -34.70 -16.40 -21.56
CA GLU A 568 -34.87 -16.85 -22.95
C GLU A 568 -34.39 -18.29 -23.14
N ASP A 569 -33.35 -18.70 -22.41
CA ASP A 569 -32.76 -20.04 -22.47
C ASP A 569 -33.29 -20.97 -21.37
N ASP A 570 -33.54 -20.45 -20.16
CA ASP A 570 -33.98 -21.20 -18.98
C ASP A 570 -35.16 -20.47 -18.28
N PRO A 571 -36.41 -20.94 -18.47
CA PRO A 571 -37.60 -20.31 -17.91
C PRO A 571 -37.64 -20.22 -16.38
N THR A 572 -36.77 -20.93 -15.65
CA THR A 572 -36.70 -20.83 -14.18
C THR A 572 -36.32 -19.44 -13.69
N TYR A 573 -35.64 -18.63 -14.51
CA TYR A 573 -35.27 -17.24 -14.18
C TYR A 573 -36.45 -16.26 -14.25
N GLU A 574 -37.64 -16.64 -14.72
CA GLU A 574 -38.81 -15.75 -14.70
C GLU A 574 -39.22 -15.37 -13.27
N GLU A 575 -39.02 -16.28 -12.30
CA GLU A 575 -39.26 -16.02 -10.88
C GLU A 575 -38.32 -14.93 -10.35
N ASN A 576 -37.06 -14.91 -10.79
CA ASN A 576 -36.10 -13.86 -10.45
C ASN A 576 -36.57 -12.50 -10.97
N ILE A 577 -37.12 -12.44 -12.18
CA ILE A 577 -37.61 -11.19 -12.79
C ILE A 577 -38.76 -10.62 -11.96
N VAL A 578 -39.69 -11.46 -11.51
CA VAL A 578 -40.81 -11.04 -10.66
C VAL A 578 -40.29 -10.50 -9.32
N ALA A 579 -39.44 -11.26 -8.64
CA ALA A 579 -38.90 -10.85 -7.34
C ALA A 579 -38.07 -9.56 -7.41
N LEU A 580 -37.25 -9.40 -8.47
CA LEU A 580 -36.47 -8.19 -8.68
C LEU A 580 -37.36 -6.99 -9.04
N ARG A 581 -38.47 -7.18 -9.77
CA ARG A 581 -39.44 -6.10 -10.02
C ARG A 581 -40.11 -5.62 -8.73
N ASP A 582 -40.43 -6.53 -7.83
CA ASP A 582 -41.01 -6.21 -6.52
C ASP A 582 -40.00 -5.51 -5.60
N ALA A 583 -38.71 -5.84 -5.72
CA ALA A 583 -37.62 -5.19 -5.01
C ALA A 583 -37.20 -3.82 -5.59
N MET A 584 -37.63 -3.52 -6.83
CA MET A 584 -37.30 -2.25 -7.50
C MET A 584 -37.88 -1.07 -6.71
N PRO A 585 -37.10 0.00 -6.48
CA PRO A 585 -37.63 1.22 -5.89
C PRO A 585 -38.83 1.76 -6.67
N LYS A 586 -39.79 2.37 -5.95
CA LYS A 586 -40.92 3.03 -6.60
C LYS A 586 -40.39 4.14 -7.54
N PRO A 587 -40.82 4.17 -8.81
CA PRO A 587 -40.39 5.21 -9.74
C PRO A 587 -40.75 6.60 -9.22
N LEU A 588 -39.78 7.51 -9.23
CA LEU A 588 -39.95 8.90 -8.88
C LEU A 588 -40.77 9.59 -9.96
N LEU A 589 -41.72 10.42 -9.53
CA LEU A 589 -42.49 11.27 -10.42
C LEU A 589 -41.69 12.53 -10.81
N PRO A 590 -42.00 13.20 -11.94
CA PRO A 590 -41.34 14.43 -12.36
C PRO A 590 -41.17 15.48 -11.25
N GLY A 591 -42.18 15.70 -10.40
CA GLY A 591 -42.14 16.68 -9.30
C GLY A 591 -41.27 16.29 -8.10
N GLU A 592 -40.85 15.02 -8.00
CA GLU A 592 -39.96 14.52 -6.96
C GLU A 592 -38.48 14.64 -7.37
N ILE A 593 -38.21 14.86 -8.65
CA ILE A 593 -36.86 14.94 -9.22
C ILE A 593 -36.44 16.41 -9.31
N ARG A 594 -35.34 16.75 -8.65
CA ARG A 594 -34.73 18.08 -8.79
C ARG A 594 -33.62 18.02 -9.83
N ALA A 595 -33.91 18.55 -11.01
CA ALA A 595 -32.99 18.65 -12.13
C ALA A 595 -32.45 20.09 -12.26
N ARG A 596 -31.14 20.24 -12.47
CA ARG A 596 -30.50 21.55 -12.61
C ARG A 596 -29.88 21.72 -13.97
N LEU A 597 -29.74 22.98 -14.39
CA LEU A 597 -29.11 23.32 -15.64
C LEU A 597 -27.65 22.80 -15.65
N GLY A 598 -27.39 21.88 -16.58
CA GLY A 598 -26.09 21.22 -16.74
C GLY A 598 -25.85 20.04 -15.80
N SER A 599 -26.90 19.44 -15.24
CA SER A 599 -26.84 18.07 -14.75
C SER A 599 -26.46 17.13 -15.91
N GLY A 600 -25.41 16.33 -15.73
CA GLY A 600 -24.82 15.51 -16.82
C GLY A 600 -25.70 14.40 -17.39
N TRP A 601 -26.80 14.06 -16.72
CA TRP A 601 -27.78 13.08 -17.20
C TRP A 601 -28.83 13.67 -18.12
N ILE A 602 -28.98 15.00 -18.16
CA ILE A 602 -29.95 15.65 -19.03
C ILE A 602 -29.41 15.54 -20.47
N PRO A 603 -30.20 15.03 -21.43
CA PRO A 603 -29.77 14.92 -22.82
C PRO A 603 -29.39 16.27 -23.46
N THR A 604 -28.45 16.26 -24.41
CA THR A 604 -27.91 17.47 -25.04
C THR A 604 -28.96 18.21 -25.88
N ASP A 605 -29.89 17.48 -26.51
CA ASP A 605 -31.04 17.98 -27.26
C ASP A 605 -32.03 18.75 -26.37
N VAL A 606 -32.20 18.34 -25.11
CA VAL A 606 -33.03 19.07 -24.15
C VAL A 606 -32.39 20.40 -23.78
N ILE A 607 -31.07 20.43 -23.57
CA ILE A 607 -30.36 21.69 -23.31
C ILE A 607 -30.37 22.60 -24.54
N GLN A 608 -30.22 22.05 -25.75
CA GLN A 608 -30.36 22.81 -26.99
C GLN A 608 -31.75 23.44 -27.10
N SER A 609 -32.80 22.66 -26.88
CA SER A 609 -34.19 23.13 -26.95
C SER A 609 -34.46 24.25 -25.93
N PHE A 610 -33.84 24.18 -24.75
CA PHE A 610 -33.93 25.25 -23.76
C PHE A 610 -33.24 26.54 -24.23
N LEU A 611 -32.05 26.44 -24.86
CA LEU A 611 -31.36 27.61 -25.42
C LEU A 611 -32.22 28.29 -26.48
N GLU A 612 -32.81 27.51 -27.39
CA GLU A 612 -33.69 28.00 -28.46
C GLU A 612 -34.97 28.64 -27.91
N TYR A 613 -35.50 28.11 -26.81
CA TYR A 613 -36.63 28.70 -26.08
C TYR A 613 -36.28 30.03 -25.40
N LEU A 614 -35.13 30.10 -24.72
CA LEU A 614 -34.74 31.26 -23.92
C LEU A 614 -34.20 32.42 -24.77
N LEU A 615 -33.46 32.10 -25.83
CA LEU A 615 -32.78 33.04 -26.73
C LEU A 615 -33.31 32.85 -28.15
N GLU A 616 -34.49 33.40 -28.42
CA GLU A 616 -35.09 33.34 -29.76
C GLU A 616 -34.10 33.85 -30.84
N GLY A 617 -33.88 33.04 -31.88
CA GLY A 617 -32.92 33.31 -32.96
C GLY A 617 -31.52 32.74 -32.75
N ILE A 618 -31.22 32.11 -31.60
CA ILE A 618 -29.92 31.44 -31.38
C ILE A 618 -29.75 30.27 -32.34
N ARG A 619 -28.55 30.10 -32.90
CA ARG A 619 -28.19 28.92 -33.70
C ARG A 619 -27.11 28.12 -32.99
N VAL A 620 -27.47 26.99 -32.40
CA VAL A 620 -26.51 26.08 -31.76
C VAL A 620 -25.80 25.24 -32.83
N GLU A 621 -24.48 25.31 -32.89
CA GLU A 621 -23.65 24.52 -33.82
C GLU A 621 -23.26 23.18 -33.19
N THR A 622 -22.77 23.22 -31.95
CA THR A 622 -22.42 22.02 -31.19
C THR A 622 -22.71 22.23 -29.72
N ILE A 623 -23.37 21.24 -29.11
CA ILE A 623 -23.51 21.14 -27.66
C ILE A 623 -23.11 19.73 -27.22
N ASN A 624 -22.08 19.64 -26.39
CA ASN A 624 -21.52 18.36 -25.97
C ASN A 624 -21.31 18.37 -24.46
N TYR A 625 -21.79 17.32 -23.79
CA TYR A 625 -21.36 16.98 -22.44
C TYR A 625 -20.19 16.02 -22.52
N VAL A 626 -19.12 16.28 -21.76
CA VAL A 626 -17.98 15.37 -21.63
C VAL A 626 -18.04 14.74 -20.24
N PRO A 627 -18.51 13.48 -20.12
CA PRO A 627 -18.69 12.79 -18.83
C PRO A 627 -17.42 12.77 -17.98
N ASP A 628 -16.29 12.43 -18.60
CA ASP A 628 -14.96 12.37 -17.94
C ASP A 628 -14.47 13.73 -17.41
N LEU A 629 -15.09 14.84 -17.82
CA LEU A 629 -14.69 16.19 -17.39
C LEU A 629 -15.76 16.89 -16.56
N GLY A 630 -16.95 16.30 -16.46
CA GLY A 630 -18.11 16.97 -15.89
C GLY A 630 -18.38 18.33 -16.52
N MET A 631 -18.17 18.45 -17.84
CA MET A 631 -18.11 19.74 -18.54
C MET A 631 -19.09 19.77 -19.69
N TRP A 632 -19.77 20.90 -19.82
CA TRP A 632 -20.62 21.22 -20.96
C TRP A 632 -19.89 22.21 -21.87
N ARG A 633 -19.89 21.93 -23.17
CA ARG A 633 -19.41 22.82 -24.20
C ARG A 633 -20.56 23.25 -25.08
N ILE A 634 -20.68 24.54 -25.29
CA ILE A 634 -21.61 25.13 -26.24
C ILE A 634 -20.81 25.96 -27.22
N LYS A 635 -21.04 25.70 -28.50
CA LYS A 635 -20.71 26.61 -29.59
C LYS A 635 -22.02 27.00 -30.24
N ALA A 636 -22.39 28.27 -30.08
CA ALA A 636 -23.61 28.83 -30.62
C ALA A 636 -23.31 30.18 -31.28
N PHE A 637 -24.08 30.49 -32.31
CA PHE A 637 -24.04 31.76 -33.01
C PHE A 637 -25.26 32.58 -32.63
N ASP A 638 -25.01 33.82 -32.21
CA ASP A 638 -25.99 34.73 -31.60
C ASP A 638 -26.32 35.94 -32.47
N TRP A 639 -25.83 36.00 -33.71
CA TRP A 639 -26.04 37.13 -34.64
C TRP A 639 -27.51 37.45 -34.96
N ALA A 640 -28.42 36.50 -34.74
CA ALA A 640 -29.87 36.68 -34.92
C ALA A 640 -30.63 36.86 -33.59
N VAL A 641 -29.94 36.84 -32.45
CA VAL A 641 -30.52 37.08 -31.12
C VAL A 641 -30.51 38.58 -30.83
N THR A 642 -31.57 39.09 -30.21
CA THR A 642 -31.64 40.52 -29.87
C THR A 642 -30.72 40.90 -28.69
N ASP A 643 -30.12 42.08 -28.75
CA ASP A 643 -29.29 42.63 -27.67
C ASP A 643 -30.05 42.72 -26.33
N TYR A 644 -31.36 42.97 -26.38
CA TYR A 644 -32.22 42.98 -25.20
C TYR A 644 -32.21 41.62 -24.49
N LEU A 645 -32.35 40.51 -25.21
CA LEU A 645 -32.30 39.17 -24.61
C LEU A 645 -30.90 38.85 -24.05
N LEU A 646 -29.84 39.18 -24.78
CA LEU A 646 -28.46 38.85 -24.40
C LEU A 646 -27.91 39.69 -23.24
N TYR A 647 -28.19 40.99 -23.20
CA TYR A 647 -27.52 41.92 -22.29
C TYR A 647 -28.46 42.61 -21.28
N SER A 648 -29.78 42.43 -21.39
CA SER A 648 -30.75 43.05 -20.48
C SER A 648 -31.69 42.06 -19.79
N GLU A 649 -32.42 41.22 -20.52
CA GLU A 649 -33.47 40.36 -19.94
C GLU A 649 -32.89 39.16 -19.20
N TRP A 650 -31.98 38.43 -19.87
CA TRP A 650 -31.31 37.24 -19.34
C TRP A 650 -29.83 37.45 -19.02
N GLY A 651 -29.22 38.54 -19.50
CA GLY A 651 -27.84 38.92 -19.16
C GLY A 651 -27.73 40.29 -18.50
N THR A 652 -26.52 40.82 -18.52
CA THR A 652 -26.15 42.16 -18.06
C THR A 652 -25.26 42.82 -19.10
N GLU A 653 -25.10 44.15 -19.07
CA GLU A 653 -24.19 44.85 -20.00
C GLU A 653 -22.75 44.30 -20.00
N ARG A 654 -22.32 43.68 -18.90
CA ARG A 654 -20.96 43.18 -18.70
C ARG A 654 -20.80 41.66 -18.86
N ARG A 655 -21.91 40.91 -18.92
CA ARG A 655 -21.96 39.44 -19.04
C ARG A 655 -23.20 39.06 -19.84
N SER A 656 -23.00 38.46 -21.00
CA SER A 656 -24.10 38.02 -21.87
C SER A 656 -24.88 36.87 -21.25
N ALA A 657 -26.11 36.64 -21.71
CA ALA A 657 -26.92 35.49 -21.31
C ALA A 657 -26.21 34.16 -21.62
N LEU A 658 -25.53 34.04 -22.77
CA LEU A 658 -24.74 32.86 -23.11
C LEU A 658 -23.57 32.62 -22.14
N ASP A 659 -22.89 33.67 -21.69
CA ASP A 659 -21.85 33.55 -20.65
C ASP A 659 -22.45 33.02 -19.34
N LEU A 660 -23.60 33.53 -18.93
CA LEU A 660 -24.27 33.09 -17.70
C LEU A 660 -24.77 31.65 -17.80
N ILE A 661 -25.31 31.23 -18.95
CA ILE A 661 -25.73 29.85 -19.20
C ILE A 661 -24.53 28.91 -19.19
N SER A 662 -23.43 29.29 -19.87
CA SER A 662 -22.18 28.52 -19.86
C SER A 662 -21.62 28.37 -18.44
N ASN A 663 -21.71 29.44 -17.63
CA ASN A 663 -21.36 29.42 -16.22
C ASN A 663 -22.23 28.42 -15.43
N SER A 664 -23.56 28.45 -15.59
CA SER A 664 -24.50 27.50 -14.94
C SER A 664 -24.18 26.05 -15.33
N LEU A 665 -24.05 25.81 -16.63
CA LEU A 665 -23.72 24.50 -17.20
C LEU A 665 -22.38 23.96 -16.72
N ASN A 666 -21.49 24.79 -16.21
CA ASN A 666 -20.20 24.37 -15.66
C ASN A 666 -20.06 24.58 -14.14
N ALA A 667 -21.16 24.80 -13.42
CA ALA A 667 -21.17 25.05 -11.96
C ALA A 667 -20.28 26.22 -11.52
N GLN A 668 -20.21 27.28 -12.33
CA GLN A 668 -19.41 28.47 -12.06
C GLN A 668 -20.30 29.64 -11.68
N THR A 669 -19.91 30.36 -10.63
CA THR A 669 -20.58 31.61 -10.26
C THR A 669 -19.99 32.77 -11.08
N PRO A 670 -20.81 33.60 -11.74
CA PRO A 670 -20.32 34.77 -12.46
C PRO A 670 -19.69 35.77 -11.50
N ILE A 671 -18.51 36.29 -11.86
CA ILE A 671 -17.81 37.36 -11.14
C ILE A 671 -17.38 38.41 -12.17
N VAL A 672 -17.56 39.68 -11.82
CA VAL A 672 -17.18 40.83 -12.64
C VAL A 672 -16.02 41.55 -11.96
N TYR A 673 -14.97 41.87 -12.72
CA TYR A 673 -13.79 42.59 -12.25
C TYR A 673 -13.66 43.92 -12.96
N ASP A 674 -13.20 44.93 -12.23
CA ASP A 674 -12.74 46.22 -12.74
C ASP A 674 -11.21 46.30 -12.67
N LYS A 675 -10.61 47.00 -13.63
CA LYS A 675 -9.19 47.38 -13.55
C LYS A 675 -9.08 48.73 -12.86
N VAL A 676 -8.43 48.76 -11.70
CA VAL A 676 -8.06 49.99 -10.97
C VAL A 676 -6.57 49.90 -10.66
N ASP A 677 -5.78 50.88 -11.10
CA ASP A 677 -4.33 50.97 -10.90
C ASP A 677 -3.57 49.66 -11.22
N ASP A 678 -3.83 49.10 -12.41
CA ASP A 678 -3.30 47.81 -12.89
C ASP A 678 -3.59 46.58 -12.02
N ARG A 679 -4.46 46.70 -11.02
CA ARG A 679 -4.97 45.59 -10.21
C ARG A 679 -6.43 45.29 -10.55
N GLN A 680 -6.77 44.01 -10.57
CA GLN A 680 -8.16 43.57 -10.74
C GLN A 680 -8.87 43.62 -9.39
N VAL A 681 -9.88 44.47 -9.28
CA VAL A 681 -10.76 44.58 -8.11
C VAL A 681 -12.13 44.02 -8.46
N MET A 682 -12.71 43.20 -7.59
CA MET A 682 -14.04 42.62 -7.81
C MET A 682 -15.12 43.71 -7.70
N ASN A 683 -15.93 43.86 -8.75
CA ASN A 683 -17.08 44.76 -8.73
C ASN A 683 -18.26 44.05 -8.05
N LYS A 684 -18.61 44.49 -6.83
CA LYS A 684 -19.65 43.84 -6.01
C LYS A 684 -21.03 43.95 -6.66
N ASP A 685 -21.42 45.14 -7.11
CA ASP A 685 -22.77 45.40 -7.62
C ASP A 685 -23.02 44.67 -8.95
N ALA A 686 -22.05 44.73 -9.87
CA ALA A 686 -22.14 44.01 -11.14
C ALA A 686 -22.08 42.48 -10.96
N THR A 687 -21.35 42.00 -9.95
CA THR A 687 -21.32 40.57 -9.61
C THR A 687 -22.67 40.11 -9.06
N ILE A 688 -23.29 40.88 -8.15
CA ILE A 688 -24.63 40.58 -7.62
C ILE A 688 -25.68 40.58 -8.73
N ALA A 689 -25.66 41.58 -9.63
CA ALA A 689 -26.58 41.65 -10.76
C ALA A 689 -26.45 40.43 -11.70
N ALA A 690 -25.22 40.01 -12.01
CA ALA A 690 -24.97 38.82 -12.83
C ALA A 690 -25.43 37.52 -12.14
N GLN A 691 -25.27 37.41 -10.81
CA GLN A 691 -25.77 36.28 -10.02
C GLN A 691 -27.30 36.22 -10.01
N ALA A 692 -27.98 37.35 -9.83
CA ALA A 692 -29.45 37.42 -9.87
C ALA A 692 -30.00 37.01 -11.25
N LYS A 693 -29.32 37.39 -12.34
CA LYS A 693 -29.69 36.96 -13.70
C LYS A 693 -29.49 35.47 -13.91
N LEU A 694 -28.38 34.91 -13.40
CA LEU A 694 -28.14 33.47 -13.41
C LEU A 694 -29.25 32.71 -12.65
N GLU A 695 -29.61 33.15 -11.44
CA GLU A 695 -30.70 32.53 -10.65
C GLU A 695 -32.03 32.58 -11.41
N LYS A 696 -32.32 33.68 -12.10
CA LYS A 696 -33.50 33.82 -12.95
C LYS A 696 -33.50 32.79 -14.11
N ILE A 697 -32.36 32.58 -14.77
CA ILE A 697 -32.21 31.57 -15.83
C ILE A 697 -32.43 30.17 -15.27
N GLU A 698 -31.83 29.84 -14.13
CA GLU A 698 -31.96 28.52 -13.50
C GLU A 698 -33.40 28.23 -13.07
N ALA A 699 -34.11 29.23 -12.53
CA ALA A 699 -35.52 29.11 -12.19
C ALA A 699 -36.40 28.91 -13.44
N ALA A 700 -36.13 29.63 -14.52
CA ALA A 700 -36.83 29.46 -15.79
C ALA A 700 -36.60 28.06 -16.39
N PHE A 701 -35.38 27.53 -16.28
CA PHE A 701 -35.05 26.18 -16.69
C PHE A 701 -35.84 25.13 -15.90
N GLU A 702 -35.89 25.23 -14.57
CA GLU A 702 -36.61 24.24 -13.73
C GLU A 702 -38.11 24.20 -14.06
N VAL A 703 -38.74 25.35 -14.27
CA VAL A 703 -40.14 25.42 -14.68
C VAL A 703 -40.32 24.83 -16.08
N TRP A 704 -39.54 25.31 -17.05
CA TRP A 704 -39.64 24.86 -18.44
C TRP A 704 -39.43 23.35 -18.54
N LEU A 705 -38.44 22.78 -17.84
CA LEU A 705 -38.09 21.37 -17.94
C LEU A 705 -39.29 20.45 -17.69
N TRP A 706 -40.12 20.79 -16.70
CA TRP A 706 -41.25 19.99 -16.24
C TRP A 706 -42.63 20.46 -16.74
N GLU A 707 -42.70 21.57 -17.45
CA GLU A 707 -43.95 22.14 -17.96
C GLU A 707 -44.59 21.27 -19.07
N ASP A 708 -43.76 20.71 -19.95
CA ASP A 708 -44.19 19.83 -21.03
C ASP A 708 -44.36 18.38 -20.53
N PRO A 709 -45.57 17.78 -20.60
CA PRO A 709 -45.82 16.45 -20.05
C PRO A 709 -44.97 15.35 -20.68
N GLU A 710 -44.75 15.38 -22.00
CA GLU A 710 -43.99 14.35 -22.71
C GLU A 710 -42.50 14.40 -22.33
N ARG A 711 -41.91 15.60 -22.32
CA ARG A 711 -40.53 15.83 -21.85
C ARG A 711 -40.38 15.45 -20.38
N ALA A 712 -41.32 15.86 -19.52
CA ALA A 712 -41.29 15.56 -18.10
C ALA A 712 -41.30 14.05 -17.83
N GLU A 713 -42.18 13.31 -18.50
CA GLU A 713 -42.26 11.85 -18.38
C GLU A 713 -40.97 11.17 -18.89
N HIS A 714 -40.48 11.56 -20.06
CA HIS A 714 -39.24 11.00 -20.63
C HIS A 714 -38.03 11.23 -19.72
N LEU A 715 -37.87 12.45 -19.18
CA LEU A 715 -36.78 12.78 -18.26
C LEU A 715 -36.91 12.04 -16.93
N ALA A 716 -38.13 11.88 -16.40
CA ALA A 716 -38.35 11.10 -15.19
C ALA A 716 -37.99 9.62 -15.39
N GLN A 717 -38.39 9.02 -16.52
CA GLN A 717 -38.01 7.65 -16.87
C GLN A 717 -36.49 7.49 -16.99
N LEU A 718 -35.81 8.43 -17.67
CA LEU A 718 -34.36 8.45 -17.81
C LEU A 718 -33.67 8.55 -16.43
N TYR A 719 -34.11 9.47 -15.58
CA TYR A 719 -33.56 9.65 -14.24
C TYR A 719 -33.73 8.39 -13.39
N ASN A 720 -34.92 7.79 -13.41
CA ASN A 720 -35.19 6.55 -12.68
C ASN A 720 -34.29 5.40 -13.15
N ARG A 721 -34.10 5.26 -14.47
CA ARG A 721 -33.21 4.25 -15.05
C ARG A 721 -31.74 4.41 -14.64
N LEU A 722 -31.30 5.64 -14.40
CA LEU A 722 -29.90 5.93 -14.06
C LEU A 722 -29.62 5.87 -12.55
N TYR A 723 -30.54 6.39 -11.72
CA TYR A 723 -30.26 6.65 -10.30
C TYR A 723 -31.21 5.94 -9.33
N ASN A 724 -32.46 5.66 -9.72
CA ASN A 724 -33.45 5.02 -8.86
C ASN A 724 -33.57 3.50 -9.14
N ILE A 725 -32.41 2.84 -9.18
CA ILE A 725 -32.29 1.41 -9.51
C ILE A 725 -31.69 0.59 -8.36
N TYR A 726 -31.29 1.25 -7.28
CA TYR A 726 -30.62 0.63 -6.15
C TYR A 726 -31.63 0.29 -5.05
N ALA A 727 -31.71 -0.99 -4.66
CA ALA A 727 -32.45 -1.40 -3.48
C ALA A 727 -31.51 -1.47 -2.26
N ARG A 728 -32.03 -1.12 -1.07
CA ARG A 728 -31.24 -1.13 0.16
C ARG A 728 -30.91 -2.56 0.59
N PRO A 729 -29.66 -2.87 0.93
CA PRO A 729 -29.33 -4.17 1.46
C PRO A 729 -29.88 -4.32 2.90
N HIS A 730 -30.25 -5.55 3.25
CA HIS A 730 -30.65 -5.93 4.60
C HIS A 730 -29.78 -7.11 5.05
N PHE A 731 -29.27 -7.04 6.28
CA PHE A 731 -28.40 -8.06 6.86
C PHE A 731 -29.02 -8.55 8.16
N ASP A 732 -29.18 -9.87 8.28
CA ASP A 732 -29.62 -10.54 9.49
C ASP A 732 -28.51 -11.52 9.91
N GLY A 733 -27.83 -11.19 11.00
CA GLY A 733 -26.73 -11.97 11.55
C GLY A 733 -27.14 -12.93 12.68
N ALA A 734 -28.44 -13.08 12.98
CA ALA A 734 -28.90 -13.85 14.14
C ALA A 734 -28.48 -15.33 14.16
N HIS A 735 -28.08 -15.86 13.00
CA HIS A 735 -27.60 -17.23 12.83
C HIS A 735 -26.12 -17.44 13.19
N LEU A 736 -25.36 -16.36 13.36
CA LEU A 736 -23.91 -16.45 13.60
C LEU A 736 -23.61 -17.04 14.98
N THR A 737 -22.78 -18.07 15.01
CA THR A 737 -22.40 -18.76 16.26
C THR A 737 -21.09 -18.24 16.86
N LEU A 738 -20.28 -17.52 16.08
CA LEU A 738 -19.00 -16.90 16.45
C LEU A 738 -18.05 -17.82 17.25
N PRO A 739 -17.60 -18.96 16.69
CA PRO A 739 -16.76 -19.92 17.40
C PRO A 739 -15.44 -19.31 17.90
N GLY A 740 -15.03 -19.68 19.11
CA GLY A 740 -13.80 -19.17 19.74
C GLY A 740 -13.95 -17.83 20.45
N MET A 741 -15.14 -17.19 20.37
CA MET A 741 -15.48 -16.05 21.20
C MET A 741 -15.60 -16.49 22.67
N ASN A 742 -15.18 -15.62 23.59
CA ASN A 742 -15.35 -15.82 25.02
C ASN A 742 -16.85 -16.01 25.37
N ALA A 743 -17.16 -17.13 26.03
CA ALA A 743 -18.53 -17.53 26.36
C ALA A 743 -19.26 -16.56 27.31
N GLU A 744 -18.54 -15.68 28.03
CA GLU A 744 -19.14 -14.63 28.85
C GLU A 744 -19.69 -13.47 28.03
N ILE A 745 -19.32 -13.37 26.75
CA ILE A 745 -19.75 -12.30 25.85
C ILE A 745 -20.97 -12.75 25.07
N THR A 746 -22.06 -11.98 25.19
CA THR A 746 -23.25 -12.17 24.35
C THR A 746 -23.41 -10.97 23.43
N MET A 747 -23.19 -11.19 22.14
CA MET A 747 -23.38 -10.18 21.09
C MET A 747 -24.86 -9.80 20.98
N ARG A 748 -25.14 -8.51 20.74
CA ARG A 748 -26.49 -8.00 20.50
C ARG A 748 -26.89 -8.16 19.02
N PRO A 749 -28.20 -8.20 18.69
CA PRO A 749 -28.67 -8.39 17.31
C PRO A 749 -28.03 -7.42 16.31
N HIS A 750 -28.00 -6.12 16.62
CA HIS A 750 -27.41 -5.11 15.74
C HIS A 750 -25.90 -5.28 15.52
N GLN A 751 -25.20 -5.93 16.46
CA GLN A 751 -23.78 -6.24 16.30
C GLN A 751 -23.60 -7.44 15.38
N LEU A 752 -24.46 -8.46 15.51
CA LEU A 752 -24.45 -9.63 14.63
C LEU A 752 -24.78 -9.23 13.18
N ASP A 753 -25.77 -8.36 12.99
CA ASP A 753 -26.14 -7.84 11.65
C ASP A 753 -24.96 -7.11 10.99
N ALA A 754 -24.23 -6.30 11.77
CA ALA A 754 -23.05 -5.61 11.29
C ALA A 754 -21.86 -6.55 11.02
N VAL A 755 -21.68 -7.60 11.82
CA VAL A 755 -20.70 -8.68 11.53
C VAL A 755 -21.06 -9.36 10.21
N TRP A 756 -22.33 -9.72 10.02
CA TRP A 756 -22.82 -10.36 8.80
C TRP A 756 -22.62 -9.48 7.58
N ARG A 757 -22.88 -8.18 7.70
CA ARG A 757 -22.58 -7.21 6.65
C ARG A 757 -21.10 -7.23 6.25
N ILE A 758 -20.19 -7.18 7.22
CA ILE A 758 -18.73 -7.22 6.95
C ILE A 758 -18.32 -8.55 6.31
N LEU A 759 -18.97 -9.67 6.65
CA LEU A 759 -18.70 -10.99 6.06
C LEU A 759 -19.07 -11.04 4.58
N GLN A 760 -20.17 -10.40 4.20
CA GLN A 760 -20.71 -10.39 2.84
C GLN A 760 -20.09 -9.31 1.94
N GLU A 761 -19.91 -8.10 2.45
CA GLU A 761 -19.43 -6.95 1.68
C GLU A 761 -17.90 -6.76 1.80
N ARG A 762 -17.25 -6.42 0.69
CA ARG A 762 -15.80 -6.12 0.69
C ARG A 762 -15.48 -4.68 1.12
N SER A 763 -16.46 -3.77 1.10
CA SER A 763 -16.25 -2.36 1.44
C SER A 763 -17.41 -1.85 2.29
N VAL A 764 -17.15 -1.58 3.57
CA VAL A 764 -18.19 -1.26 4.56
C VAL A 764 -17.77 -0.06 5.41
N LEU A 765 -18.70 0.85 5.68
CA LEU A 765 -18.57 1.93 6.65
C LEU A 765 -19.61 1.75 7.75
N LEU A 766 -19.18 1.39 8.96
CA LEU A 766 -20.04 1.31 10.13
C LEU A 766 -20.08 2.67 10.84
N ALA A 767 -21.19 3.38 10.64
CA ALA A 767 -21.50 4.69 11.21
C ALA A 767 -22.41 4.56 12.46
N HIS A 768 -21.99 3.75 13.43
CA HIS A 768 -22.75 3.49 14.67
C HIS A 768 -22.39 4.50 15.76
N GLU A 769 -23.37 5.01 16.51
CA GLU A 769 -23.12 5.95 17.62
C GLU A 769 -22.13 5.42 18.68
N VAL A 770 -21.53 6.34 19.45
CA VAL A 770 -20.56 6.00 20.51
C VAL A 770 -21.25 5.12 21.56
N GLY A 771 -20.59 4.01 21.93
CA GLY A 771 -21.08 3.05 22.92
C GLY A 771 -21.87 1.86 22.35
N LEU A 772 -22.10 1.77 21.04
CA LEU A 772 -22.83 0.63 20.42
C LEU A 772 -21.98 -0.64 20.21
N GLY A 773 -20.77 -0.71 20.76
CA GLY A 773 -19.92 -1.91 20.73
C GLY A 773 -19.16 -2.14 19.43
N LYS A 774 -18.78 -1.07 18.72
CA LYS A 774 -18.09 -1.10 17.41
C LYS A 774 -16.80 -1.93 17.41
N THR A 775 -15.97 -1.79 18.44
CA THR A 775 -14.71 -2.55 18.57
C THR A 775 -14.97 -4.05 18.63
N LEU A 776 -15.88 -4.49 19.50
CA LEU A 776 -16.27 -5.88 19.64
C LEU A 776 -16.85 -6.46 18.34
N THR A 777 -17.74 -5.71 17.67
CA THR A 777 -18.27 -6.05 16.34
C THR A 777 -17.15 -6.27 15.32
N SER A 778 -16.13 -5.40 15.34
CA SER A 778 -14.99 -5.48 14.42
C SER A 778 -14.13 -6.70 14.63
N VAL A 779 -13.80 -7.00 15.90
CA VAL A 779 -13.00 -8.17 16.27
C VAL A 779 -13.75 -9.44 15.88
N ALA A 780 -15.04 -9.53 16.19
CA ALA A 780 -15.88 -10.66 15.81
C ALA A 780 -15.89 -10.88 14.29
N ALA A 781 -16.06 -9.80 13.51
CA ALA A 781 -16.05 -9.89 12.05
C ALA A 781 -14.69 -10.34 11.49
N ILE A 782 -13.57 -9.85 12.03
CA ILE A 782 -12.22 -10.26 11.61
C ILE A 782 -12.00 -11.75 11.91
N MET A 783 -12.29 -12.19 13.12
CA MET A 783 -12.06 -13.58 13.53
C MET A 783 -12.94 -14.54 12.74
N GLU A 784 -14.17 -14.15 12.47
CA GLU A 784 -15.09 -14.96 11.69
C GLU A 784 -14.69 -15.03 10.20
N LEU A 785 -14.28 -13.91 9.61
CA LEU A 785 -13.70 -13.90 8.26
C LEU A 785 -12.46 -14.81 8.17
N LYS A 786 -11.62 -14.83 9.20
CA LYS A 786 -10.41 -15.66 9.23
C LYS A 786 -10.76 -17.14 9.40
N ARG A 787 -11.73 -17.48 10.25
CA ARG A 787 -12.24 -18.85 10.42
C ARG A 787 -12.81 -19.41 9.12
N LEU A 788 -13.51 -18.57 8.35
CA LEU A 788 -14.07 -18.92 7.05
C LEU A 788 -13.04 -18.95 5.91
N GLY A 789 -11.76 -18.64 6.18
CA GLY A 789 -10.71 -18.58 5.15
C GLY A 789 -10.89 -17.46 4.13
N ARG A 790 -11.70 -16.43 4.44
CA ARG A 790 -11.98 -15.30 3.55
C ARG A 790 -10.98 -14.16 3.67
N ILE A 791 -10.20 -14.17 4.75
CA ILE A 791 -9.04 -13.30 4.95
C ILE A 791 -7.93 -14.13 5.61
N ASN A 792 -6.69 -13.71 5.39
CA ASN A 792 -5.50 -14.28 6.01
C ASN A 792 -4.97 -13.36 7.11
N LYS A 793 -4.96 -12.04 6.87
CA LYS A 793 -4.30 -11.07 7.77
C LYS A 793 -4.98 -9.70 7.72
N ALA A 794 -5.57 -9.31 8.86
CA ALA A 794 -6.19 -8.00 9.02
C ALA A 794 -5.23 -6.98 9.66
N MET A 795 -5.23 -5.75 9.15
CA MET A 795 -4.63 -4.60 9.83
C MET A 795 -5.73 -3.66 10.34
N VAL A 796 -5.59 -3.25 11.59
CA VAL A 796 -6.50 -2.33 12.28
C VAL A 796 -5.75 -1.04 12.61
N VAL A 797 -6.20 0.08 12.05
CA VAL A 797 -5.62 1.41 12.27
C VAL A 797 -6.47 2.15 13.30
N VAL A 798 -5.84 2.58 14.40
CA VAL A 798 -6.56 3.17 15.54
C VAL A 798 -5.92 4.47 16.01
N PRO A 799 -6.67 5.36 16.67
CA PRO A 799 -6.10 6.49 17.39
C PRO A 799 -4.99 6.04 18.36
N ASN A 800 -3.94 6.86 18.48
CA ASN A 800 -2.73 6.49 19.22
C ASN A 800 -2.96 6.06 20.69
N HIS A 801 -4.00 6.57 21.33
CA HIS A 801 -4.33 6.28 22.73
C HIS A 801 -5.20 5.04 22.90
N LEU A 802 -5.73 4.47 21.80
CA LEU A 802 -6.63 3.31 21.81
C LEU A 802 -5.94 2.00 21.41
N THR A 803 -4.64 2.00 21.07
CA THR A 803 -3.92 0.80 20.60
C THR A 803 -3.92 -0.34 21.61
N LEU A 804 -3.64 -0.04 22.89
CA LEU A 804 -3.64 -1.05 23.95
C LEU A 804 -5.06 -1.51 24.28
N GLN A 805 -6.02 -0.58 24.33
CA GLN A 805 -7.42 -0.92 24.56
C GLN A 805 -7.95 -1.88 23.49
N TRP A 806 -7.65 -1.64 22.22
CA TRP A 806 -8.02 -2.54 21.13
C TRP A 806 -7.40 -3.94 21.28
N GLN A 807 -6.14 -4.01 21.72
CA GLN A 807 -5.49 -5.30 21.97
C GLN A 807 -6.14 -6.05 23.13
N GLU A 808 -6.44 -5.35 24.23
CA GLU A 808 -7.09 -5.93 25.41
C GLU A 808 -8.51 -6.41 25.08
N GLU A 809 -9.32 -5.60 24.41
CA GLU A 809 -10.67 -5.98 23.99
C GLU A 809 -10.67 -7.16 23.01
N ALA A 810 -9.70 -7.20 22.08
CA ALA A 810 -9.60 -8.30 21.12
C ALA A 810 -9.19 -9.62 21.79
N LEU A 811 -8.25 -9.60 22.75
CA LEU A 811 -7.87 -10.78 23.55
C LEU A 811 -8.96 -11.19 24.53
N TRP A 812 -9.72 -10.23 25.09
CA TRP A 812 -10.88 -10.52 25.93
C TRP A 812 -11.99 -11.21 25.13
N ALA A 813 -12.22 -10.76 23.89
CA ALA A 813 -13.21 -11.35 23.00
C ALA A 813 -12.77 -12.71 22.45
N TYR A 814 -11.51 -12.85 22.03
CA TYR A 814 -10.95 -14.08 21.47
C TYR A 814 -9.58 -14.37 22.10
N PRO A 815 -9.52 -15.15 23.20
CA PRO A 815 -8.30 -15.39 23.96
C PRO A 815 -7.16 -16.08 23.17
N LEU A 816 -7.50 -16.82 22.12
CA LEU A 816 -6.55 -17.54 21.26
C LEU A 816 -6.07 -16.72 20.06
N ALA A 817 -6.58 -15.49 19.88
CA ALA A 817 -6.23 -14.67 18.73
C ALA A 817 -4.77 -14.21 18.77
N LYS A 818 -4.05 -14.39 17.65
CA LYS A 818 -2.69 -13.90 17.43
C LYS A 818 -2.73 -12.42 17.07
N ILE A 819 -2.60 -11.56 18.07
CA ILE A 819 -2.65 -10.10 17.89
C ILE A 819 -1.25 -9.49 18.00
N LEU A 820 -0.84 -8.77 16.96
CA LEU A 820 0.37 -7.95 16.95
C LEU A 820 0.00 -6.48 17.14
N CYS A 821 0.24 -5.93 18.33
CA CYS A 821 0.05 -4.51 18.60
C CYS A 821 1.37 -3.75 18.51
N ALA A 822 1.36 -2.59 17.84
CA ALA A 822 2.54 -1.77 17.68
C ALA A 822 2.76 -0.86 18.91
N GLY A 823 3.88 -1.03 19.61
CA GLY A 823 4.25 -0.16 20.74
C GLY A 823 4.85 1.17 20.29
N PRO A 824 4.90 2.21 21.16
CA PRO A 824 5.47 3.52 20.83
C PRO A 824 6.94 3.49 20.37
N LYS A 825 7.72 2.49 20.80
CA LYS A 825 9.16 2.34 20.49
C LYS A 825 9.43 1.49 19.25
N ASP A 826 8.49 0.63 18.85
CA ASP A 826 8.67 -0.34 17.76
C ASP A 826 8.68 0.31 16.37
N LEU A 827 8.14 1.53 16.27
CA LEU A 827 7.97 2.26 15.00
C LEU A 827 9.02 3.38 14.81
N SER A 828 10.00 3.44 15.72
CA SER A 828 11.19 4.29 15.58
C SER A 828 12.01 3.90 14.35
N LYS A 829 12.80 4.84 13.78
CA LYS A 829 13.57 4.60 12.55
C LYS A 829 14.48 3.35 12.62
N ALA A 830 14.98 3.01 13.81
CA ALA A 830 15.84 1.86 14.05
C ALA A 830 15.07 0.52 14.17
N LYS A 831 13.84 0.51 14.68
CA LYS A 831 13.05 -0.71 14.95
C LYS A 831 11.91 -0.95 13.97
N ARG A 832 11.58 0.04 13.14
CA ARG A 832 10.49 -0.05 12.16
C ARG A 832 10.67 -1.23 11.21
N GLY A 833 11.88 -1.43 10.70
CA GLY A 833 12.17 -2.56 9.81
C GLY A 833 11.81 -3.90 10.47
N GLU A 834 12.24 -4.10 11.73
CA GLU A 834 11.92 -5.29 12.53
C GLU A 834 10.42 -5.47 12.74
N PHE A 835 9.69 -4.40 13.06
CA PHE A 835 8.22 -4.46 13.22
C PHE A 835 7.51 -4.83 11.91
N LEU A 836 7.92 -4.25 10.78
CA LEU A 836 7.37 -4.59 9.46
C LEU A 836 7.72 -6.02 9.07
N SER A 837 8.93 -6.51 9.41
CA SER A 837 9.33 -7.91 9.19
C SER A 837 8.44 -8.85 9.99
N ARG A 838 8.16 -8.53 11.25
CA ARG A 838 7.25 -9.32 12.08
C ARG A 838 5.84 -9.38 11.49
N ILE A 839 5.34 -8.28 10.90
CA ILE A 839 4.05 -8.29 10.21
C ILE A 839 4.11 -9.20 8.97
N ALA A 840 5.12 -9.02 8.11
CA ALA A 840 5.22 -9.74 6.85
C ALA A 840 5.40 -11.26 7.05
N THR A 841 6.27 -11.67 7.96
CA THR A 841 6.62 -13.10 8.17
C THR A 841 5.72 -13.82 9.17
N GLY A 842 4.96 -13.09 9.99
CA GLY A 842 4.08 -13.69 10.98
C GLY A 842 2.68 -13.96 10.46
N ASP A 843 2.14 -15.11 10.84
CA ASP A 843 0.72 -15.43 10.74
C ASP A 843 -0.03 -14.77 11.91
N TRP A 844 -0.43 -13.52 11.71
CA TRP A 844 -1.20 -12.74 12.68
C TRP A 844 -2.66 -12.70 12.26
N ASP A 845 -3.57 -12.80 13.23
CA ASP A 845 -5.00 -12.63 13.00
C ASP A 845 -5.30 -11.13 12.86
N VAL A 846 -4.74 -10.33 13.76
CA VAL A 846 -4.93 -8.87 13.79
C VAL A 846 -3.61 -8.14 14.03
N VAL A 847 -3.32 -7.15 13.20
CA VAL A 847 -2.19 -6.23 13.38
C VAL A 847 -2.74 -4.85 13.74
N VAL A 848 -2.54 -4.40 14.97
CA VAL A 848 -3.02 -3.10 15.47
C VAL A 848 -1.92 -2.05 15.32
N VAL A 849 -2.21 -0.99 14.56
CA VAL A 849 -1.25 0.08 14.24
C VAL A 849 -1.82 1.46 14.62
N PRO A 850 -1.05 2.31 15.34
CA PRO A 850 -1.45 3.67 15.62
C PRO A 850 -1.46 4.54 14.34
N GLU A 851 -2.45 5.42 14.22
CA GLU A 851 -2.62 6.36 13.10
C GLU A 851 -1.33 7.13 12.77
N SER A 852 -0.60 7.62 13.78
CA SER A 852 0.64 8.37 13.55
C SER A 852 1.72 7.57 12.83
N SER A 853 1.64 6.25 12.90
CA SER A 853 2.61 5.31 12.34
C SER A 853 2.13 4.68 11.04
N PHE A 854 0.83 4.67 10.78
CA PHE A 854 0.27 4.22 9.51
C PHE A 854 0.89 4.94 8.30
N LYS A 855 1.11 6.26 8.42
CA LYS A 855 1.78 7.08 7.39
C LYS A 855 3.25 6.69 7.12
N LEU A 856 3.85 5.93 8.03
CA LEU A 856 5.25 5.51 7.95
C LEU A 856 5.42 4.15 7.26
N LEU A 857 4.30 3.46 6.97
CA LEU A 857 4.28 2.23 6.18
C LEU A 857 4.44 2.62 4.70
N PRO A 858 5.58 2.33 4.06
CA PRO A 858 5.82 2.76 2.68
C PRO A 858 5.03 1.91 1.69
N VAL A 859 4.39 2.53 0.70
CA VAL A 859 3.85 1.83 -0.47
C VAL A 859 4.99 1.62 -1.46
N GLY A 860 5.03 0.46 -2.11
CA GLY A 860 6.04 0.09 -3.10
C GLY A 860 6.09 1.10 -4.24
N ALA A 861 7.29 1.30 -4.80
CA ALA A 861 7.48 2.30 -5.83
C ALA A 861 6.64 1.98 -7.08
N ASP A 862 6.57 0.72 -7.49
CA ASP A 862 5.86 0.32 -8.70
C ASP A 862 4.35 0.42 -8.54
N ALA A 863 3.77 -0.08 -7.43
CA ALA A 863 2.34 0.06 -7.14
C ALA A 863 1.93 1.53 -6.98
N LEU A 864 2.77 2.36 -6.35
CA LEU A 864 2.54 3.80 -6.28
C LEU A 864 2.67 4.47 -7.64
N ASN A 865 3.64 4.08 -8.47
CA ASN A 865 3.85 4.64 -9.79
C ASN A 865 2.68 4.29 -10.71
N GLU A 866 2.24 3.04 -10.75
CA GLU A 866 1.06 2.61 -11.52
C GLU A 866 -0.17 3.42 -11.12
N PHE A 867 -0.40 3.59 -9.81
CA PHE A 867 -1.49 4.44 -9.30
C PHE A 867 -1.33 5.91 -9.72
N LEU A 868 -0.14 6.47 -9.57
CA LEU A 868 0.13 7.88 -9.89
C LEU A 868 0.08 8.14 -11.40
N GLU A 869 0.58 7.22 -12.22
CA GLU A 869 0.56 7.29 -13.68
C GLU A 869 -0.86 7.19 -14.20
N ALA A 870 -1.68 6.27 -13.68
CA ALA A 870 -3.10 6.20 -14.02
C ALA A 870 -3.83 7.52 -13.68
N GLU A 871 -3.55 8.13 -12.53
CA GLU A 871 -4.15 9.41 -12.15
C GLU A 871 -3.58 10.60 -12.95
N ILE A 872 -2.29 10.60 -13.27
CA ILE A 872 -1.69 11.61 -14.15
C ILE A 872 -2.25 11.48 -15.57
N GLU A 873 -2.43 10.27 -16.09
CA GLU A 873 -2.99 10.02 -17.40
C GLU A 873 -4.43 10.51 -17.46
N LYS A 874 -5.25 10.23 -16.44
CA LYS A 874 -6.59 10.84 -16.29
C LYS A 874 -6.54 12.37 -16.32
N LEU A 875 -5.62 13.00 -15.57
CA LEU A 875 -5.46 14.46 -15.55
C LEU A 875 -4.86 15.04 -16.84
N ARG A 876 -4.03 14.28 -17.57
CA ARG A 876 -3.45 14.67 -18.86
C ARG A 876 -4.49 14.53 -19.96
N ASN A 877 -5.25 13.44 -19.99
CA ASN A 877 -6.41 13.29 -20.85
C ASN A 877 -7.40 14.44 -20.60
N PHE A 878 -7.59 14.82 -19.33
CA PHE A 878 -8.32 16.03 -18.96
C PHE A 878 -7.73 17.31 -19.58
N LEU A 879 -6.40 17.46 -19.65
CA LEU A 879 -5.75 18.64 -20.25
C LEU A 879 -5.81 18.63 -21.80
N TYR A 880 -5.52 17.49 -22.44
CA TYR A 880 -5.47 17.33 -23.90
C TYR A 880 -6.83 17.52 -24.56
N GLN A 881 -7.89 17.03 -23.93
CA GLN A 881 -9.25 17.17 -24.45
C GLN A 881 -9.80 18.59 -24.26
N SER A 882 -9.07 19.49 -23.60
CA SER A 882 -9.59 20.74 -23.04
C SER A 882 -8.74 21.97 -23.34
N ALA A 883 -8.53 22.24 -24.62
CA ALA A 883 -7.79 23.41 -25.11
C ALA A 883 -8.39 24.80 -24.71
N GLU A 884 -9.60 24.85 -24.14
CA GLU A 884 -10.26 26.08 -23.70
C GLU A 884 -10.73 26.04 -22.23
N ILE A 885 -9.95 25.45 -21.33
CA ILE A 885 -10.17 25.63 -19.89
C ILE A 885 -9.78 27.07 -19.53
N GLY A 886 -10.60 27.75 -18.73
CA GLY A 886 -10.20 29.03 -18.15
C GLY A 886 -8.83 28.91 -17.43
N ARG A 887 -7.88 29.80 -17.77
CA ARG A 887 -6.46 29.78 -17.33
C ARG A 887 -6.21 29.41 -15.86
N SER A 888 -7.15 29.71 -14.95
CA SER A 888 -7.05 29.38 -13.52
C SER A 888 -7.19 27.88 -13.23
N ALA A 889 -8.16 27.21 -13.83
CA ALA A 889 -8.41 25.77 -13.62
C ALA A 889 -7.35 24.92 -14.34
N GLU A 890 -6.95 25.29 -15.56
CA GLU A 890 -5.83 24.69 -16.27
C GLU A 890 -4.55 24.75 -15.43
N LYS A 891 -4.27 25.92 -14.84
CA LYS A 891 -3.12 26.10 -13.93
C LYS A 891 -3.24 25.26 -12.65
N GLN A 892 -4.45 24.98 -12.14
CA GLN A 892 -4.64 24.09 -11.00
C GLN A 892 -4.40 22.63 -11.36
N ILE A 893 -4.87 22.18 -12.52
CA ILE A 893 -4.65 20.82 -13.04
C ILE A 893 -3.20 20.61 -13.40
N GLN A 894 -2.56 21.55 -14.11
CA GLN A 894 -1.12 21.53 -14.37
C GLN A 894 -0.31 21.55 -13.07
N LYS A 895 -0.76 22.26 -12.02
CA LYS A 895 -0.14 22.17 -10.69
C LYS A 895 -0.35 20.80 -10.06
N ALA A 896 -1.51 20.17 -10.22
CA ALA A 896 -1.78 18.82 -9.72
C ALA A 896 -0.92 17.78 -10.45
N ILE A 897 -0.87 17.83 -11.78
CA ILE A 897 0.01 17.01 -12.64
C ILE A 897 1.46 17.22 -12.23
N LYS A 898 1.97 18.46 -12.20
CA LYS A 898 3.35 18.74 -11.77
C LYS A 898 3.64 18.28 -10.34
N ARG A 899 2.65 18.24 -9.44
CA ARG A 899 2.80 17.70 -8.08
C ARG A 899 2.88 16.18 -8.08
N TYR A 900 2.04 15.50 -8.86
CA TYR A 900 2.11 14.05 -9.01
C TYR A 900 3.38 13.63 -9.74
N GLU A 901 3.79 14.34 -10.79
CA GLU A 901 5.08 14.21 -11.46
C GLU A 901 6.25 14.51 -10.52
N ALA A 902 6.19 15.57 -9.71
CA ALA A 902 7.21 15.82 -8.70
C ALA A 902 7.29 14.68 -7.67
N LYS A 903 6.15 14.07 -7.29
CA LYS A 903 6.13 12.88 -6.42
C LYS A 903 6.69 11.62 -7.12
N LEU A 904 6.55 11.50 -8.44
CA LEU A 904 7.23 10.47 -9.24
C LEU A 904 8.75 10.73 -9.29
N VAL A 905 9.17 11.98 -9.52
CA VAL A 905 10.58 12.39 -9.66
C VAL A 905 11.35 12.39 -8.33
N ASP A 906 10.76 12.88 -7.23
CA ASP A 906 11.31 12.79 -5.87
C ASP A 906 11.45 11.34 -5.37
N LYS A 907 10.94 10.35 -6.13
CA LYS A 907 11.02 8.92 -5.78
C LYS A 907 11.83 8.06 -6.73
N ALA A 908 12.18 8.55 -7.92
CA ALA A 908 13.32 8.01 -8.66
C ALA A 908 14.61 8.09 -7.83
N SER A 909 14.72 9.08 -6.92
CA SER A 909 15.78 9.20 -5.92
C SER A 909 15.53 8.37 -4.64
N MET A 910 14.27 8.05 -4.28
CA MET A 910 13.89 7.17 -3.15
C MET A 910 13.82 5.67 -3.47
N ARG A 911 14.03 5.24 -4.72
CA ARG A 911 14.26 3.81 -5.07
C ARG A 911 15.38 3.18 -4.22
N LYS A 912 16.30 3.99 -3.68
CA LYS A 912 17.34 3.57 -2.71
C LYS A 912 16.82 3.09 -1.35
N ASP A 913 15.69 3.59 -0.86
CA ASP A 913 15.15 3.24 0.47
C ASP A 913 14.03 2.18 0.39
N ALA A 914 13.32 2.07 -0.75
CA ALA A 914 12.23 1.12 -0.94
C ALA A 914 12.69 -0.33 -1.18
N ALA A 915 13.91 -0.54 -1.70
CA ALA A 915 14.47 -1.88 -1.85
C ALA A 915 14.90 -2.48 -0.50
N GLU A 916 15.22 -1.66 0.50
CA GLU A 916 15.66 -2.09 1.84
C GLU A 916 14.54 -2.10 2.89
N THR A 917 13.31 -1.67 2.55
CA THR A 917 12.21 -1.53 3.50
C THR A 917 11.02 -2.36 3.04
N ILE A 918 10.49 -3.21 3.92
CA ILE A 918 9.23 -3.94 3.67
C ILE A 918 8.14 -2.94 3.33
N THR A 919 7.56 -3.11 2.14
CA THR A 919 6.53 -2.23 1.60
C THR A 919 5.14 -2.76 1.91
N TRP A 920 4.13 -1.91 1.71
CA TRP A 920 2.72 -2.19 1.97
C TRP A 920 2.24 -3.52 1.37
N GLU A 921 2.67 -3.80 0.14
CA GLU A 921 2.32 -4.99 -0.62
C GLU A 921 2.94 -6.25 -0.01
N MET A 922 4.16 -6.14 0.53
CA MET A 922 4.89 -7.24 1.16
C MET A 922 4.37 -7.61 2.56
N LEU A 923 3.51 -6.78 3.17
CA LEU A 923 2.90 -7.10 4.46
C LEU A 923 1.89 -8.27 4.36
N GLY A 924 1.39 -8.54 3.15
CA GLY A 924 0.41 -9.61 2.90
C GLY A 924 -0.94 -9.34 3.56
N LEU A 925 -1.38 -8.09 3.56
CA LEU A 925 -2.66 -7.67 4.13
C LEU A 925 -3.77 -7.81 3.10
N ASP A 926 -4.84 -8.48 3.47
CA ASP A 926 -6.06 -8.62 2.66
C ASP A 926 -7.30 -8.01 3.32
N MET A 927 -7.15 -7.44 4.53
CA MET A 927 -8.17 -6.62 5.16
C MET A 927 -7.54 -5.40 5.86
N LEU A 928 -8.12 -4.21 5.61
CA LEU A 928 -7.80 -2.98 6.33
C LEU A 928 -9.05 -2.43 7.00
N LEU A 929 -8.98 -2.33 8.32
CA LEU A 929 -10.01 -1.73 9.16
C LEU A 929 -9.46 -0.44 9.78
N VAL A 930 -10.25 0.62 9.75
CA VAL A 930 -9.84 1.94 10.25
C VAL A 930 -10.88 2.46 11.24
N ASP A 931 -10.46 2.56 12.49
CA ASP A 931 -11.23 3.18 13.56
C ASP A 931 -11.12 4.72 13.49
N GLU A 932 -12.17 5.40 13.93
CA GLU A 932 -12.35 6.85 13.79
C GLU A 932 -12.06 7.38 12.37
N PHE A 933 -12.64 6.71 11.36
CA PHE A 933 -12.39 6.97 9.95
C PHE A 933 -12.66 8.43 9.52
N HIS A 934 -13.45 9.18 10.28
CA HIS A 934 -13.66 10.61 10.08
C HIS A 934 -12.34 11.42 10.04
N ALA A 935 -11.23 10.89 10.57
CA ALA A 935 -9.90 11.48 10.44
C ALA A 935 -9.40 11.61 8.98
N TYR A 936 -9.91 10.80 8.05
CA TYR A 936 -9.42 10.72 6.65
C TYR A 936 -10.33 11.41 5.61
N LYS A 937 -11.37 12.13 6.05
CA LYS A 937 -12.37 12.80 5.19
C LYS A 937 -11.84 13.97 4.32
N ASN A 938 -10.64 14.48 4.61
CA ASN A 938 -10.04 15.64 3.91
C ASN A 938 -9.17 15.22 2.71
N LEU A 939 -9.71 14.38 1.83
CA LEU A 939 -9.05 13.96 0.59
C LEU A 939 -9.16 15.07 -0.48
N PHE A 940 -8.05 15.40 -1.13
CA PHE A 940 -8.06 16.38 -2.21
C PHE A 940 -8.81 15.87 -3.45
N PHE A 941 -9.59 16.76 -4.06
CA PHE A 941 -10.21 16.58 -5.37
C PHE A 941 -10.21 17.92 -6.11
N ALA A 942 -10.20 17.87 -7.44
CA ALA A 942 -10.29 19.07 -8.27
C ALA A 942 -11.76 19.51 -8.40
N THR A 943 -12.01 20.83 -8.38
CA THR A 943 -13.33 21.43 -8.53
C THR A 943 -13.22 22.79 -9.21
N LYS A 944 -14.20 23.13 -10.06
CA LYS A 944 -14.34 24.45 -10.68
C LYS A 944 -15.01 25.46 -9.73
N MET A 945 -15.63 24.98 -8.65
CA MET A 945 -16.30 25.82 -7.66
C MET A 945 -15.26 26.59 -6.84
N SER A 946 -14.96 27.82 -7.23
CA SER A 946 -14.04 28.68 -6.49
C SER A 946 -14.73 29.37 -5.31
N ARG A 947 -14.02 29.53 -4.19
CA ARG A 947 -14.46 30.32 -3.01
C ARG A 947 -15.67 29.78 -2.23
N VAL A 948 -16.02 28.51 -2.41
CA VAL A 948 -17.02 27.84 -1.56
C VAL A 948 -16.36 27.39 -0.25
N ALA A 949 -16.87 27.87 0.88
CA ALA A 949 -16.41 27.47 2.19
C ALA A 949 -16.80 26.01 2.46
N GLY A 950 -15.84 25.22 2.95
CA GLY A 950 -16.03 23.78 3.22
C GLY A 950 -15.55 22.83 2.11
N LEU A 951 -15.01 23.34 1.00
CA LEU A 951 -14.27 22.52 0.03
C LEU A 951 -12.80 22.36 0.47
N ALA A 952 -12.25 21.16 0.32
CA ALA A 952 -10.88 20.84 0.69
C ALA A 952 -9.88 21.52 -0.26
N ASN A 953 -9.53 22.78 0.04
CA ASN A 953 -8.53 23.55 -0.74
C ASN A 953 -7.08 23.13 -0.43
N THR A 954 -6.88 22.33 0.62
CA THR A 954 -5.57 21.88 1.11
C THR A 954 -5.52 20.36 1.10
N ASN A 955 -4.46 19.79 0.54
CA ASN A 955 -4.30 18.35 0.43
C ASN A 955 -3.80 17.76 1.76
N SER A 956 -4.59 16.89 2.39
CA SER A 956 -4.12 16.10 3.53
C SER A 956 -3.26 14.95 3.03
N GLN A 957 -1.96 15.00 3.31
CA GLN A 957 -1.06 13.89 3.00
C GLN A 957 -1.51 12.59 3.67
N ARG A 958 -2.12 12.69 4.87
CA ARG A 958 -2.69 11.56 5.61
C ARG A 958 -3.86 10.92 4.87
N ALA A 959 -4.81 11.72 4.37
CA ALA A 959 -5.95 11.21 3.60
C ALA A 959 -5.47 10.59 2.27
N PHE A 960 -4.51 11.23 1.60
CA PHE A 960 -3.93 10.70 0.37
C PHE A 960 -3.23 9.34 0.57
N ASP A 961 -2.45 9.18 1.64
CA ASP A 961 -1.79 7.90 1.98
C ASP A 961 -2.81 6.79 2.26
N MET A 962 -3.86 7.09 3.04
CA MET A 962 -4.98 6.17 3.27
C MET A 962 -5.71 5.80 1.98
N PHE A 963 -5.92 6.77 1.08
CA PHE A 963 -6.58 6.54 -0.20
C PHE A 963 -5.80 5.57 -1.08
N ILE A 964 -4.48 5.71 -1.19
CA ILE A 964 -3.66 4.78 -1.96
C ILE A 964 -3.74 3.36 -1.38
N LYS A 965 -3.54 3.22 -0.06
CA LYS A 965 -3.49 1.91 0.60
C LYS A 965 -4.82 1.16 0.60
N SER A 966 -5.93 1.88 0.82
CA SER A 966 -7.28 1.31 0.73
C SER A 966 -7.62 0.88 -0.71
N ARG A 967 -7.29 1.71 -1.70
CA ARG A 967 -7.47 1.38 -3.12
C ARG A 967 -6.66 0.16 -3.54
N PHE A 968 -5.41 0.05 -3.08
CA PHE A 968 -4.57 -1.12 -3.33
C PHE A 968 -5.22 -2.41 -2.81
N ILE A 969 -5.67 -2.43 -1.55
CA ILE A 969 -6.34 -3.60 -0.97
C ILE A 969 -7.61 -3.96 -1.75
N GLN A 970 -8.44 -2.96 -2.08
CA GLN A 970 -9.67 -3.18 -2.85
C GLN A 970 -9.40 -3.74 -4.26
N GLN A 971 -8.36 -3.27 -4.95
CA GLN A 971 -7.96 -3.74 -6.28
C GLN A 971 -7.46 -5.18 -6.27
N GLN A 972 -6.80 -5.61 -5.19
CA GLN A 972 -6.38 -7.00 -4.97
C GLN A 972 -7.54 -7.91 -4.52
N GLY A 973 -8.76 -7.39 -4.45
CA GLY A 973 -9.94 -8.13 -3.99
C GLY A 973 -10.08 -8.27 -2.48
N GLY A 974 -9.22 -7.59 -1.71
CA GLY A 974 -9.28 -7.52 -0.25
C GLY A 974 -10.40 -6.63 0.28
N ARG A 975 -10.49 -6.52 1.60
CA ARG A 975 -11.60 -5.87 2.32
C ARG A 975 -11.18 -4.55 2.95
N PHE A 976 -12.06 -3.56 2.88
CA PHE A 976 -11.85 -2.25 3.49
C PHE A 976 -13.04 -1.87 4.39
N VAL A 977 -12.78 -1.66 5.68
CA VAL A 977 -13.81 -1.34 6.67
C VAL A 977 -13.48 -0.03 7.37
N GLY A 978 -14.36 0.95 7.27
CA GLY A 978 -14.29 2.18 8.05
C GLY A 978 -15.24 2.13 9.24
N ILE A 979 -14.83 2.69 10.36
CA ILE A 979 -15.64 2.75 11.57
C ILE A 979 -15.61 4.18 12.10
N THR A 980 -16.78 4.74 12.39
CA THR A 980 -16.89 6.09 12.93
C THR A 980 -18.23 6.27 13.62
N ALA A 981 -18.31 7.12 14.65
CA ALA A 981 -19.60 7.55 15.17
C ALA A 981 -20.26 8.64 14.33
N THR A 982 -19.46 9.37 13.54
CA THR A 982 -19.93 10.52 12.76
C THR A 982 -19.42 10.36 11.32
N PRO A 983 -20.25 9.84 10.40
CA PRO A 983 -19.82 9.65 9.01
C PRO A 983 -19.66 10.99 8.29
N VAL A 984 -20.49 11.98 8.64
CA VAL A 984 -20.44 13.34 8.12
C VAL A 984 -20.38 14.29 9.32
N THR A 985 -19.51 15.28 9.25
CA THR A 985 -19.18 16.16 10.38
C THR A 985 -19.29 17.63 10.03
N ASN A 986 -18.75 18.06 8.88
CA ASN A 986 -18.64 19.49 8.57
C ASN A 986 -19.20 19.91 7.21
N THR A 987 -19.06 19.09 6.15
CA THR A 987 -19.33 19.56 4.77
C THR A 987 -19.89 18.46 3.86
N LEU A 988 -20.69 18.86 2.87
CA LEU A 988 -21.24 17.96 1.84
C LEU A 988 -20.15 17.23 1.03
N ALA A 989 -18.97 17.85 0.90
CA ALA A 989 -17.84 17.24 0.23
C ALA A 989 -17.31 15.99 0.94
N GLU A 990 -17.55 15.84 2.25
CA GLU A 990 -17.15 14.64 2.99
C GLU A 990 -17.89 13.40 2.47
N VAL A 991 -19.16 13.53 2.08
CA VAL A 991 -19.96 12.43 1.50
C VAL A 991 -19.35 11.93 0.20
N PHE A 992 -18.95 12.84 -0.68
CA PHE A 992 -18.26 12.49 -1.92
C PHE A 992 -16.93 11.78 -1.64
N THR A 993 -16.16 12.27 -0.66
CA THR A 993 -14.92 11.60 -0.23
C THR A 993 -15.20 10.18 0.26
N LEU A 994 -16.24 9.96 1.08
CA LEU A 994 -16.62 8.61 1.52
C LEU A 994 -16.95 7.70 0.33
N GLN A 995 -17.74 8.16 -0.63
CA GLN A 995 -18.04 7.38 -1.84
C GLN A 995 -16.79 7.08 -2.66
N ARG A 996 -15.79 7.97 -2.70
CA ARG A 996 -14.51 7.66 -3.34
C ARG A 996 -13.73 6.57 -2.61
N TYR A 997 -13.83 6.46 -1.29
CA TYR A 997 -13.19 5.38 -0.53
C TYR A 997 -13.91 4.05 -0.68
N PHE A 998 -15.24 4.02 -0.57
CA PHE A 998 -16.01 2.77 -0.44
C PHE A 998 -16.79 2.38 -1.70
N GLN A 999 -17.02 3.30 -2.63
CA GLN A 999 -17.97 3.15 -3.74
C GLN A 999 -17.41 3.62 -5.10
N TYR A 1000 -16.07 3.66 -5.24
CA TYR A 1000 -15.41 4.23 -6.43
C TYR A 1000 -15.84 3.59 -7.77
N PRO A 1001 -15.94 2.25 -7.92
CA PRO A 1001 -16.37 1.65 -9.19
C PRO A 1001 -17.80 2.05 -9.59
N THR A 1002 -18.69 2.24 -8.60
CA THR A 1002 -20.05 2.74 -8.86
C THR A 1002 -20.02 4.19 -9.31
N LEU A 1003 -19.15 5.03 -8.73
CA LEU A 1003 -18.97 6.41 -9.21
C LEU A 1003 -18.44 6.45 -10.65
N GLU A 1004 -17.51 5.56 -11.02
CA GLU A 1004 -17.03 5.41 -12.40
C GLU A 1004 -18.18 5.06 -13.36
N ARG A 1005 -18.97 4.04 -13.02
CA ARG A 1005 -20.13 3.62 -13.83
C ARG A 1005 -21.17 4.72 -14.02
N LEU A 1006 -21.42 5.51 -12.98
CA LEU A 1006 -22.39 6.61 -13.02
C LEU A 1006 -21.84 7.91 -13.63
N GLY A 1007 -20.54 7.96 -13.99
CA GLY A 1007 -19.90 9.20 -14.46
C GLY A 1007 -19.81 10.29 -13.38
N LEU A 1008 -19.77 9.89 -12.11
CA LEU A 1008 -19.75 10.77 -10.92
C LEU A 1008 -18.42 10.73 -10.16
N THR A 1009 -17.33 10.37 -10.84
CA THR A 1009 -15.97 10.37 -10.27
C THR A 1009 -15.44 11.76 -9.95
N HIS A 1010 -16.08 12.80 -10.49
CA HIS A 1010 -15.73 14.20 -10.30
C HIS A 1010 -16.72 14.90 -9.37
N PHE A 1011 -16.18 15.81 -8.55
CA PHE A 1011 -16.97 16.50 -7.54
C PHE A 1011 -18.05 17.40 -8.14
N ASP A 1012 -17.78 18.11 -9.24
CA ASP A 1012 -18.75 19.08 -9.78
C ASP A 1012 -20.01 18.41 -10.35
N PRO A 1013 -19.93 17.33 -11.18
CA PRO A 1013 -21.10 16.55 -11.58
C PRO A 1013 -21.86 15.97 -10.40
N TRP A 1014 -21.14 15.41 -9.42
CA TRP A 1014 -21.72 14.86 -8.22
C TRP A 1014 -22.47 15.93 -7.41
N ALA A 1015 -21.85 17.09 -7.21
CA ALA A 1015 -22.44 18.21 -6.49
C ALA A 1015 -23.67 18.75 -7.23
N LYS A 1016 -23.67 18.77 -8.57
CA LYS A 1016 -24.86 19.16 -9.35
C LYS A 1016 -26.05 18.22 -9.20
N LEU A 1017 -25.82 16.95 -8.87
CA LEU A 1017 -26.91 16.03 -8.56
C LEU A 1017 -27.40 16.18 -7.13
N PHE A 1018 -26.50 16.36 -6.17
CA PHE A 1018 -26.82 16.14 -4.75
C PHE A 1018 -26.69 17.36 -3.82
N ALA A 1019 -26.06 18.46 -4.26
CA ALA A 1019 -25.70 19.58 -3.40
C ALA A 1019 -25.96 20.96 -4.02
N GLN A 1020 -26.58 21.87 -3.26
CA GLN A 1020 -26.81 23.26 -3.68
C GLN A 1020 -25.91 24.23 -2.91
N ALA A 1021 -25.23 25.10 -3.67
CA ALA A 1021 -24.48 26.22 -3.11
C ALA A 1021 -25.46 27.35 -2.74
N VAL A 1022 -25.37 27.84 -1.51
CA VAL A 1022 -26.19 28.93 -0.98
C VAL A 1022 -25.26 30.00 -0.41
N ALA A 1023 -25.56 31.26 -0.72
CA ALA A 1023 -24.89 32.40 -0.13
C ALA A 1023 -25.48 32.69 1.25
N LEU A 1024 -24.72 32.43 2.31
CA LEU A 1024 -25.15 32.65 3.70
C LEU A 1024 -24.41 33.86 4.30
N PRO A 1025 -25.11 34.80 4.92
CA PRO A 1025 -24.49 35.86 5.71
C PRO A 1025 -23.91 35.27 7.00
N GLU A 1026 -22.61 35.36 7.19
CA GLU A 1026 -21.88 34.92 8.39
C GLU A 1026 -21.31 36.12 9.12
N MET A 1027 -21.35 36.09 10.46
CA MET A 1027 -20.66 37.08 11.26
C MET A 1027 -19.16 37.00 10.97
N SER A 1028 -18.56 38.15 10.66
CA SER A 1028 -17.12 38.22 10.41
C SER A 1028 -16.38 37.80 11.69
N PRO A 1029 -15.19 37.17 11.59
CA PRO A 1029 -14.43 36.67 12.75
C PRO A 1029 -14.05 37.72 13.81
N GLU A 1030 -14.33 38.99 13.52
CA GLU A 1030 -13.96 40.20 14.25
C GLU A 1030 -15.19 40.85 14.93
N GLY A 1031 -16.39 40.26 14.80
CA GLY A 1031 -17.63 40.76 15.42
C GLY A 1031 -18.25 42.00 14.76
N GLY A 1032 -17.50 42.77 13.97
CA GLY A 1032 -17.93 44.06 13.42
C GLY A 1032 -18.86 44.06 12.19
N GLY A 1033 -19.48 42.93 11.81
CA GLY A 1033 -20.45 42.87 10.71
C GLY A 1033 -20.55 41.53 9.98
N PHE A 1034 -21.38 41.45 8.92
CA PHE A 1034 -21.65 40.22 8.17
C PHE A 1034 -20.85 40.12 6.86
N ARG A 1035 -20.38 38.90 6.54
CA ARG A 1035 -19.77 38.51 5.27
C ARG A 1035 -20.65 37.45 4.62
N ILE A 1036 -20.98 37.67 3.36
CA ILE A 1036 -21.66 36.64 2.57
C ILE A 1036 -20.62 35.60 2.17
N ASN A 1037 -20.76 34.38 2.70
CA ASN A 1037 -19.95 33.22 2.35
C ASN A 1037 -20.80 32.23 1.58
N ILE A 1038 -20.26 31.66 0.50
CA ILE A 1038 -20.95 30.61 -0.27
C ILE A 1038 -20.66 29.26 0.39
N ARG A 1039 -21.69 28.49 0.74
CA ARG A 1039 -21.58 27.13 1.28
C ARG A 1039 -22.42 26.14 0.49
N LEU A 1040 -21.95 24.90 0.41
CA LEU A 1040 -22.78 23.77 0.05
C LEU A 1040 -23.64 23.39 1.27
N ALA A 1041 -24.82 24.00 1.37
CA ALA A 1041 -25.63 23.95 2.59
C ALA A 1041 -26.89 23.08 2.48
N LYS A 1042 -27.41 22.88 1.26
CA LYS A 1042 -28.68 22.17 1.05
C LYS A 1042 -28.46 20.92 0.19
N PHE A 1043 -28.95 19.77 0.67
CA PHE A 1043 -29.00 18.55 -0.12
C PHE A 1043 -30.19 18.58 -1.09
N VAL A 1044 -29.98 17.99 -2.25
CA VAL A 1044 -30.98 17.80 -3.31
C VAL A 1044 -30.96 16.31 -3.66
N ASN A 1045 -32.11 15.71 -4.02
CA ASN A 1045 -32.19 14.27 -4.32
C ASN A 1045 -31.60 13.40 -3.18
N VAL A 1046 -32.02 13.68 -1.94
CA VAL A 1046 -31.57 12.99 -0.72
C VAL A 1046 -31.94 11.51 -0.69
N PRO A 1047 -33.16 11.09 -1.10
CA PRO A 1047 -33.53 9.67 -1.08
C PRO A 1047 -32.58 8.80 -1.91
N GLU A 1048 -32.18 9.27 -3.09
CA GLU A 1048 -31.29 8.59 -4.03
C GLU A 1048 -29.87 8.54 -3.47
N LEU A 1049 -29.36 9.68 -2.96
CA LEU A 1049 -28.06 9.72 -2.29
C LEU A 1049 -28.02 8.78 -1.08
N SER A 1050 -29.06 8.80 -0.25
CA SER A 1050 -29.16 7.94 0.94
C SER A 1050 -29.15 6.46 0.55
N THR A 1051 -29.84 6.10 -0.53
CA THR A 1051 -29.90 4.71 -1.02
C THR A 1051 -28.57 4.27 -1.63
N LEU A 1052 -27.88 5.15 -2.37
CA LEU A 1052 -26.52 4.91 -2.84
C LEU A 1052 -25.52 4.74 -1.69
N LEU A 1053 -25.61 5.58 -0.66
CA LEU A 1053 -24.75 5.48 0.52
C LEU A 1053 -25.03 4.19 1.30
N SER A 1054 -26.29 3.75 1.41
CA SER A 1054 -26.66 2.53 2.15
C SER A 1054 -26.02 1.26 1.58
N GLN A 1055 -25.57 1.28 0.31
CA GLN A 1055 -24.87 0.16 -0.33
C GLN A 1055 -23.52 -0.16 0.31
N PHE A 1056 -22.90 0.78 1.03
CA PHE A 1056 -21.65 0.53 1.77
C PHE A 1056 -21.69 1.05 3.21
N CYS A 1057 -22.59 1.97 3.54
CA CYS A 1057 -22.68 2.62 4.85
C CYS A 1057 -23.86 2.10 5.66
N GLU A 1058 -23.63 1.78 6.93
CA GLU A 1058 -24.66 1.53 7.92
C GLU A 1058 -24.64 2.62 8.98
N ALA A 1059 -25.70 3.43 9.06
CA ALA A 1059 -25.84 4.42 10.11
C ALA A 1059 -26.86 3.94 11.16
N LEU A 1060 -26.40 3.79 12.40
CA LEU A 1060 -27.22 3.29 13.51
C LEU A 1060 -27.14 4.25 14.71
N LYS A 1061 -28.31 4.71 15.16
CA LYS A 1061 -28.47 5.57 16.34
C LYS A 1061 -28.98 4.78 17.54
N TRP A 1062 -28.74 5.28 18.75
CA TRP A 1062 -29.26 4.71 20.00
C TRP A 1062 -30.78 4.51 19.99
N GLU A 1063 -31.54 5.41 19.36
CA GLU A 1063 -33.00 5.35 19.22
C GLU A 1063 -33.50 4.13 18.43
N GLN A 1064 -32.65 3.57 17.57
CA GLN A 1064 -32.97 2.45 16.68
C GLN A 1064 -32.58 1.09 17.28
N VAL A 1065 -31.84 1.10 18.39
CA VAL A 1065 -31.46 -0.12 19.12
C VAL A 1065 -32.57 -0.44 20.12
N GLN A 1066 -33.02 -1.71 20.15
CA GLN A 1066 -34.18 -2.12 20.94
C GLN A 1066 -34.12 -1.65 22.41
N THR A 1067 -35.11 -0.84 22.78
CA THR A 1067 -35.37 -0.30 24.11
C THR A 1067 -35.86 -1.41 25.05
N GLY A 1068 -34.91 -2.15 25.62
CA GLY A 1068 -35.22 -3.18 26.62
C GLY A 1068 -33.98 -3.85 27.22
N THR A 1069 -32.87 -3.89 26.47
CA THR A 1069 -31.63 -4.57 26.88
C THR A 1069 -30.55 -3.65 27.46
N ILE A 1070 -30.60 -2.34 27.19
CA ILE A 1070 -29.59 -1.36 27.62
C ILE A 1070 -30.30 -0.07 28.05
N SER A 1071 -30.11 0.37 29.30
CA SER A 1071 -30.67 1.62 29.82
C SER A 1071 -29.60 2.70 29.81
N ARG A 1072 -29.74 3.71 28.93
CA ARG A 1072 -28.87 4.90 28.91
C ARG A 1072 -29.43 5.97 29.86
N PRO A 1073 -28.61 6.64 30.69
CA PRO A 1073 -29.05 7.80 31.45
C PRO A 1073 -29.54 8.91 30.51
N MET A 1074 -30.73 9.45 30.79
CA MET A 1074 -31.31 10.56 30.04
C MET A 1074 -30.70 11.90 30.49
N LEU A 1075 -30.63 12.87 29.59
CA LEU A 1075 -30.23 14.24 29.95
C LEU A 1075 -31.28 14.84 30.91
N HIS A 1076 -30.84 15.67 31.86
CA HIS A 1076 -31.78 16.40 32.71
C HIS A 1076 -32.66 17.33 31.85
N GLN A 1077 -33.99 17.12 31.88
CA GLN A 1077 -34.97 17.80 31.00
C GLN A 1077 -34.80 17.56 29.49
N ASP A 1078 -34.14 16.48 29.06
CA ASP A 1078 -33.94 16.12 27.64
C ASP A 1078 -33.25 17.20 26.78
N ARG A 1079 -32.55 18.15 27.41
CA ARG A 1079 -31.83 19.22 26.71
C ARG A 1079 -30.60 19.66 27.50
N PRO A 1080 -29.54 20.13 26.82
CA PRO A 1080 -28.45 20.81 27.49
C PRO A 1080 -28.95 22.12 28.13
N LEU A 1081 -28.43 22.46 29.31
CA LEU A 1081 -28.68 23.74 29.95
C LEU A 1081 -27.73 24.80 29.36
N ILE A 1082 -28.28 25.73 28.58
CA ILE A 1082 -27.50 26.83 27.98
C ILE A 1082 -27.48 28.00 28.97
N VAL A 1083 -26.28 28.42 29.37
CA VAL A 1083 -26.06 29.59 30.24
C VAL A 1083 -25.47 30.71 29.38
N GLU A 1084 -26.27 31.74 29.11
CA GLU A 1084 -25.81 32.96 28.46
C GLU A 1084 -25.26 33.92 29.52
N LEU A 1085 -24.04 34.41 29.31
CA LEU A 1085 -23.41 35.39 30.19
C LEU A 1085 -23.28 36.72 29.43
N PRO A 1086 -23.66 37.85 30.05
CA PRO A 1086 -23.48 39.17 29.43
C PRO A 1086 -21.99 39.51 29.28
N SER A 1087 -21.66 40.26 28.22
CA SER A 1087 -20.32 40.83 28.05
C SER A 1087 -20.00 41.80 29.17
N THR A 1088 -18.75 41.82 29.64
CA THR A 1088 -18.29 42.87 30.56
C THR A 1088 -17.87 44.10 29.76
N PRO A 1089 -17.93 45.32 30.33
CA PRO A 1089 -17.48 46.54 29.64
C PRO A 1089 -16.03 46.44 29.12
N GLU A 1090 -15.15 45.80 29.87
CA GLU A 1090 -13.75 45.59 29.49
C GLU A 1090 -13.61 44.68 28.28
N LEU A 1091 -14.49 43.68 28.15
CA LEU A 1091 -14.53 42.79 26.98
C LEU A 1091 -15.07 43.54 25.75
N GLU A 1092 -16.07 44.40 25.91
CA GLU A 1092 -16.63 45.21 24.82
C GLU A 1092 -15.60 46.18 24.26
N ASP A 1093 -14.88 46.89 25.12
CA ASP A 1093 -13.80 47.80 24.74
C ASP A 1093 -12.68 47.07 24.01
N TYR A 1094 -12.30 45.87 24.50
CA TYR A 1094 -11.27 45.07 23.86
C TYR A 1094 -11.69 44.54 22.48
N ILE A 1095 -12.96 44.13 22.31
CA ILE A 1095 -13.49 43.72 21.01
C ILE A 1095 -13.48 44.88 20.01
N ALA A 1096 -13.75 46.10 20.45
CA ALA A 1096 -13.66 47.30 19.61
C ALA A 1096 -12.22 47.55 19.13
N ASP A 1097 -11.22 47.44 20.01
CA ASP A 1097 -9.79 47.51 19.65
C ASP A 1097 -9.39 46.43 18.62
N LEU A 1098 -9.83 45.18 18.82
CA LEU A 1098 -9.58 44.09 17.88
C LEU A 1098 -10.15 44.38 16.47
N ALA A 1099 -11.29 45.06 16.38
CA ALA A 1099 -11.91 45.45 15.11
C ALA A 1099 -11.09 46.55 14.38
N GLU A 1100 -10.55 47.53 15.11
CA GLU A 1100 -9.66 48.54 14.54
C GLU A 1100 -8.36 47.93 14.04
N ARG A 1101 -7.74 47.07 14.85
CA ARG A 1101 -6.52 46.32 14.49
C ARG A 1101 -6.73 45.46 13.26
N ALA A 1102 -7.87 44.78 13.15
CA ALA A 1102 -8.19 43.97 11.97
C ALA A 1102 -8.34 44.82 10.71
N THR A 1103 -8.91 46.02 10.83
CA THR A 1103 -9.02 46.99 9.73
C THR A 1103 -7.64 47.47 9.27
N ALA A 1104 -6.75 47.77 10.21
CA ALA A 1104 -5.38 48.19 9.92
C ALA A 1104 -4.56 47.08 9.21
N VAL A 1105 -4.72 45.81 9.62
CA VAL A 1105 -4.09 44.68 8.92
C VAL A 1105 -4.64 44.52 7.49
N ARG A 1106 -5.95 44.68 7.28
CA ARG A 1106 -6.56 44.58 5.94
C ARG A 1106 -6.12 45.69 4.99
N ASN A 1107 -5.94 46.90 5.50
CA ASN A 1107 -5.49 48.04 4.71
C ASN A 1107 -3.98 47.99 4.40
N GLY A 1108 -3.25 47.01 4.95
CA GLY A 1108 -1.81 46.89 4.79
C GLY A 1108 -1.03 47.99 5.52
N THR A 1109 -1.68 48.71 6.45
CA THR A 1109 -1.05 49.75 7.26
C THR A 1109 -0.20 49.18 8.39
N VAL A 1110 -0.35 47.89 8.70
CA VAL A 1110 0.46 47.15 9.69
C VAL A 1110 1.03 45.90 9.03
N SER A 1111 2.32 45.63 9.28
CA SER A 1111 2.98 44.42 8.77
C SER A 1111 2.46 43.16 9.50
N PRO A 1112 2.23 42.04 8.78
CA PRO A 1112 1.78 40.76 9.35
C PRO A 1112 2.66 40.17 10.47
N GLU A 1113 3.92 40.60 10.56
CA GLU A 1113 4.86 40.18 11.61
C GLU A 1113 4.51 40.78 12.98
N PHE A 1114 3.95 42.00 13.02
CA PHE A 1114 3.59 42.69 14.26
C PHE A 1114 2.15 42.38 14.67
N ASP A 1115 1.24 42.40 13.70
CA ASP A 1115 -0.14 42.03 13.93
C ASP A 1115 -0.75 41.37 12.70
N ASN A 1116 -1.58 40.36 12.93
CA ASN A 1116 -2.22 39.61 11.86
C ASN A 1116 -3.56 39.03 12.30
N MET A 1117 -4.36 38.62 11.32
CA MET A 1117 -5.71 38.12 11.59
C MET A 1117 -5.75 36.89 12.50
N LEU A 1118 -4.70 36.04 12.53
CA LEU A 1118 -4.66 34.88 13.42
C LEU A 1118 -4.42 35.29 14.87
N LYS A 1119 -3.55 36.27 15.10
CA LYS A 1119 -3.30 36.84 16.43
C LYS A 1119 -4.54 37.51 16.99
N ILE A 1120 -5.17 38.42 16.23
CA ILE A 1120 -6.39 39.14 16.61
C ILE A 1120 -7.53 38.18 16.96
N THR A 1121 -7.78 37.17 16.12
CA THR A 1121 -8.84 36.19 16.37
C THR A 1121 -8.54 35.28 17.56
N SER A 1122 -7.26 34.94 17.81
CA SER A 1122 -6.85 34.16 18.98
C SER A 1122 -6.98 34.96 20.28
N GLU A 1123 -6.64 36.24 20.25
CA GLU A 1123 -6.79 37.16 21.37
C GLU A 1123 -8.27 37.39 21.72
N GLY A 1124 -9.12 37.62 20.72
CA GLY A 1124 -10.58 37.73 20.94
C GLY A 1124 -11.21 36.48 21.55
N ARG A 1125 -10.73 35.27 21.17
CA ARG A 1125 -11.19 34.01 21.79
C ARG A 1125 -10.78 33.90 23.25
N LYS A 1126 -9.54 34.29 23.58
CA LYS A 1126 -9.05 34.32 24.95
C LYS A 1126 -9.86 35.30 25.79
N ALA A 1127 -10.07 36.52 25.29
CA ALA A 1127 -10.90 37.55 25.93
C ALA A 1127 -12.32 37.06 26.22
N ALA A 1128 -12.96 36.40 25.25
CA ALA A 1128 -14.32 35.89 25.38
C ALA A 1128 -14.49 34.72 26.37
N LEU A 1129 -13.38 34.05 26.74
CA LEU A 1129 -13.34 33.06 27.82
C LEU A 1129 -13.05 33.76 29.15
N ASP A 1130 -11.96 34.51 29.21
CA ASP A 1130 -11.52 35.29 30.37
C ASP A 1130 -10.45 36.31 29.97
N MET A 1131 -10.64 37.59 30.32
CA MET A 1131 -9.69 38.67 30.02
C MET A 1131 -8.29 38.43 30.63
N ARG A 1132 -8.18 37.64 31.71
CA ARG A 1132 -6.91 37.30 32.36
C ARG A 1132 -6.00 36.42 31.49
N LEU A 1133 -6.54 35.72 30.51
CA LEU A 1133 -5.76 34.96 29.52
C LEU A 1133 -4.93 35.86 28.58
N LEU A 1134 -5.24 37.16 28.56
CA LEU A 1134 -4.50 38.18 27.84
C LEU A 1134 -3.59 38.98 28.77
N ASN A 1135 -4.08 39.29 29.98
CA ASN A 1135 -3.31 39.97 30.99
C ASN A 1135 -3.53 39.37 32.38
N HIS A 1136 -2.57 38.55 32.82
CA HIS A 1136 -2.57 37.88 34.12
C HIS A 1136 -2.53 38.83 35.33
N LEU A 1137 -2.29 40.13 35.12
CA LEU A 1137 -2.26 41.16 36.17
C LEU A 1137 -3.61 41.85 36.38
N LEU A 1138 -4.65 41.49 35.62
CA LEU A 1138 -5.99 41.99 35.87
C LEU A 1138 -6.49 41.46 37.23
N PRO A 1139 -6.98 42.33 38.13
CA PRO A 1139 -7.37 41.93 39.48
C PRO A 1139 -8.53 40.93 39.44
N ALA A 1140 -8.50 39.92 40.33
CA ALA A 1140 -9.69 39.13 40.61
C ALA A 1140 -10.76 40.06 41.18
N TYR A 1141 -11.94 40.09 40.57
CA TYR A 1141 -13.05 40.88 41.09
C TYR A 1141 -13.47 40.29 42.45
N VAL A 1142 -13.28 41.06 43.51
CA VAL A 1142 -13.81 40.73 44.84
C VAL A 1142 -15.22 41.30 44.87
N ASP A 1143 -16.22 40.43 44.97
CA ASP A 1143 -17.58 40.85 45.25
C ASP A 1143 -17.66 41.34 46.70
N ASP A 1144 -17.82 42.64 46.91
CA ASP A 1144 -18.01 43.25 48.23
C ASP A 1144 -19.32 42.78 48.92
N GLN A 1145 -20.17 41.98 48.25
CA GLN A 1145 -21.43 41.47 48.80
C GLN A 1145 -21.36 40.08 49.44
N LEU A 1146 -20.19 39.42 49.50
CA LEU A 1146 -20.02 38.11 50.15
C LEU A 1146 -19.18 38.15 51.44
N ARG A 1147 -19.08 39.31 52.10
CA ARG A 1147 -18.72 39.37 53.53
C ARG A 1147 -19.95 39.01 54.35
N ASP A 1148 -20.22 37.70 54.47
CA ASP A 1148 -21.14 37.20 55.48
C ASP A 1148 -20.38 37.00 56.80
N GLU A 1149 -21.04 37.44 57.87
CA GLU A 1149 -20.54 37.67 59.21
C GLU A 1149 -20.29 36.35 59.97
N ASN A 1150 -19.06 36.10 60.45
CA ASN A 1150 -18.84 35.20 61.58
C ASN A 1150 -17.52 35.56 62.32
N PRO A 1151 -17.57 36.19 63.50
CA PRO A 1151 -16.37 36.67 64.21
C PRO A 1151 -15.67 35.65 65.14
N ASP A 1152 -16.04 34.37 65.14
CA ASP A 1152 -15.70 33.48 66.27
C ASP A 1152 -14.51 32.51 66.07
N ASP A 1153 -13.79 32.55 64.95
CA ASP A 1153 -12.74 31.54 64.64
C ASP A 1153 -11.28 32.02 64.85
N GLU A 1154 -11.02 33.11 65.57
CA GLU A 1154 -9.65 33.65 65.77
C GLU A 1154 -8.91 33.23 67.05
N GLU A 1155 -9.44 32.33 67.90
CA GLU A 1155 -8.83 32.09 69.24
C GLU A 1155 -8.43 30.64 69.61
N GLN A 1156 -8.18 29.73 68.65
CA GLN A 1156 -7.78 28.34 68.99
C GLN A 1156 -6.59 27.71 68.23
N ALA A 1157 -5.61 28.47 67.77
CA ALA A 1157 -4.42 27.88 67.13
C ALA A 1157 -3.07 28.46 67.60
N SER A 1158 -2.89 28.60 68.93
CA SER A 1158 -1.56 28.87 69.50
C SER A 1158 -1.31 28.05 70.77
N GLN A 1159 -1.10 26.75 70.62
CA GLN A 1159 -0.28 25.92 71.50
C GLN A 1159 -0.17 24.51 70.91
N ASP A 1160 1.05 23.97 70.96
CA ASP A 1160 1.48 22.63 70.54
C ASP A 1160 1.88 22.49 69.06
N ASP A 1161 3.17 22.67 68.74
CA ASP A 1161 4.06 21.53 68.42
C ASP A 1161 5.50 22.01 68.17
N ASP A 1162 6.43 21.66 69.07
CA ASP A 1162 7.88 21.68 68.82
C ASP A 1162 8.25 20.31 68.22
N GLY A 1163 8.46 20.24 66.91
CA GLY A 1163 8.90 19.01 66.24
C GLY A 1163 9.32 19.22 64.80
N ASP A 1164 10.61 19.04 64.52
CA ASP A 1164 11.21 18.94 63.19
C ASP A 1164 10.41 17.98 62.28
N ASP A 1165 9.86 18.48 61.17
CA ASP A 1165 9.89 17.73 59.92
C ASP A 1165 9.85 18.66 58.70
N ASP A 1166 10.78 18.40 57.79
CA ASP A 1166 11.12 19.18 56.61
C ASP A 1166 10.11 18.83 55.49
N THR A 1167 8.98 19.54 55.44
CA THR A 1167 8.06 19.52 54.28
C THR A 1167 7.84 20.95 53.77
N PRO A 1168 8.09 21.24 52.47
CA PRO A 1168 7.69 22.52 51.90
C PRO A 1168 6.17 22.60 51.92
N GLY A 1169 5.62 23.51 52.71
CA GLY A 1169 4.20 23.72 52.88
C GLY A 1169 3.48 24.00 51.56
N ASP A 1170 2.36 23.32 51.35
CA ASP A 1170 1.35 23.67 50.36
C ASP A 1170 0.78 25.06 50.70
N VAL A 1171 1.23 26.08 49.98
CA VAL A 1171 0.47 27.32 49.85
C VAL A 1171 -0.74 27.00 48.98
N VAL A 1172 -1.89 26.75 49.61
CA VAL A 1172 -3.17 26.75 48.90
C VAL A 1172 -3.43 28.18 48.44
N HIS A 1173 -3.00 28.50 47.22
CA HIS A 1173 -3.53 29.66 46.50
C HIS A 1173 -5.01 29.38 46.25
N ALA A 1174 -5.89 29.97 47.06
CA ALA A 1174 -7.29 30.09 46.73
C ALA A 1174 -7.40 30.99 45.50
N TYR A 1175 -7.40 30.38 44.31
CA TYR A 1175 -7.79 31.07 43.09
C TYR A 1175 -9.29 31.34 43.17
N THR A 1176 -9.68 32.54 43.62
CA THR A 1176 -11.05 32.99 43.46
C THR A 1176 -11.22 33.46 42.01
N ASP A 1177 -11.82 32.59 41.19
CA ASP A 1177 -12.27 32.97 39.86
C ASP A 1177 -13.37 34.04 39.96
N HIS A 1178 -13.45 34.92 38.96
CA HIS A 1178 -14.47 35.96 38.91
C HIS A 1178 -15.87 35.32 39.07
N PRO A 1179 -16.77 35.83 39.92
CA PRO A 1179 -18.08 35.20 40.19
C PRO A 1179 -19.00 35.14 38.97
N ASN A 1180 -18.74 35.95 37.94
CA ASN A 1180 -19.37 35.87 36.62
C ASN A 1180 -18.50 35.22 35.52
N SER A 1181 -17.36 34.61 35.86
CA SER A 1181 -16.61 33.82 34.88
C SER A 1181 -17.42 32.60 34.46
N LYS A 1182 -17.23 32.17 33.21
CA LYS A 1182 -17.87 30.95 32.68
C LYS A 1182 -17.58 29.73 33.55
N ALA A 1183 -16.36 29.60 34.05
CA ALA A 1183 -15.94 28.48 34.88
C ALA A 1183 -16.63 28.49 36.26
N TYR A 1184 -16.63 29.63 36.96
CA TYR A 1184 -17.22 29.75 38.30
C TYR A 1184 -18.74 29.56 38.28
N ARG A 1185 -19.45 30.25 37.38
CA ARG A 1185 -20.91 30.09 37.22
C ARG A 1185 -21.31 28.66 36.88
N SER A 1186 -20.50 27.98 36.06
CA SER A 1186 -20.73 26.58 35.73
C SER A 1186 -20.53 25.68 36.97
N ALA A 1187 -19.49 25.93 37.76
CA ALA A 1187 -19.22 25.19 38.99
C ALA A 1187 -20.34 25.36 40.03
N ASP A 1188 -20.84 26.58 40.24
CA ASP A 1188 -21.97 26.87 41.15
C ASP A 1188 -23.25 26.17 40.71
N LEU A 1189 -23.57 26.21 39.41
CA LEU A 1189 -24.73 25.51 38.85
C LEU A 1189 -24.61 23.99 39.01
N ILE A 1190 -23.42 23.43 38.79
CA ILE A 1190 -23.15 22.00 39.01
C ILE A 1190 -23.34 21.65 40.49
N ALA A 1191 -22.81 22.47 41.41
CA ALA A 1191 -22.96 22.26 42.84
C ALA A 1191 -24.45 22.30 43.24
N ALA A 1192 -25.20 23.29 42.76
CA ALA A 1192 -26.64 23.40 43.01
C ALA A 1192 -27.42 22.18 42.49
N ILE A 1193 -27.14 21.71 41.28
CA ILE A 1193 -27.78 20.51 40.70
C ILE A 1193 -27.39 19.25 41.48
N TYR A 1194 -26.12 19.11 41.86
CA TYR A 1194 -25.63 18.00 42.67
C TYR A 1194 -26.36 17.91 44.02
N HIS A 1195 -26.50 19.05 44.71
CA HIS A 1195 -27.22 19.12 45.98
C HIS A 1195 -28.73 18.92 45.84
N ALA A 1196 -29.33 19.25 44.69
CA ALA A 1196 -30.74 19.05 44.40
C ALA A 1196 -31.12 17.61 44.00
N THR A 1197 -30.15 16.71 43.77
CA THR A 1197 -30.40 15.35 43.23
C THR A 1197 -30.05 14.23 44.25
N PRO A 1198 -30.95 13.88 45.19
CA PRO A 1198 -30.61 13.05 46.35
C PRO A 1198 -30.46 11.54 46.09
N HIS A 1199 -30.90 10.99 44.94
CA HIS A 1199 -31.03 9.53 44.75
C HIS A 1199 -29.99 8.87 43.82
N SER A 1200 -29.08 9.64 43.22
CA SER A 1200 -28.05 9.10 42.32
C SER A 1200 -26.79 9.95 42.42
N ARG A 1201 -26.01 9.78 43.50
CA ARG A 1201 -24.74 10.50 43.68
C ARG A 1201 -23.64 9.89 42.81
N ALA A 1202 -23.74 10.12 41.51
CA ALA A 1202 -22.65 9.98 40.57
C ALA A 1202 -22.65 11.22 39.68
N ALA A 1203 -21.74 12.15 39.96
CA ALA A 1203 -21.53 13.32 39.11
C ALA A 1203 -20.25 13.09 38.32
N GLN A 1204 -20.37 12.99 37.00
CA GLN A 1204 -19.24 13.08 36.10
C GLN A 1204 -19.24 14.49 35.51
N VAL A 1205 -18.24 15.28 35.89
CA VAL A 1205 -18.06 16.63 35.33
C VAL A 1205 -17.16 16.52 34.11
N VAL A 1206 -17.71 16.82 32.94
CA VAL A 1206 -16.96 16.89 31.69
C VAL A 1206 -16.91 18.35 31.26
N PHE A 1207 -15.75 18.99 31.46
CA PHE A 1207 -15.49 20.30 30.85
C PHE A 1207 -15.26 20.11 29.37
N SER A 1208 -16.19 20.60 28.53
CA SER A 1208 -16.03 20.62 27.09
C SER A 1208 -16.15 22.06 26.61
N ASP A 1209 -15.04 22.62 26.13
CA ASP A 1209 -15.05 23.89 25.43
C ASP A 1209 -15.76 23.69 24.08
N LEU A 1210 -17.03 24.09 24.00
CA LEU A 1210 -17.81 24.10 22.76
C LEU A 1210 -17.48 25.31 21.86
N GLY A 1211 -16.49 26.12 22.24
CA GLY A 1211 -15.97 27.26 21.50
C GLY A 1211 -14.74 26.93 20.65
N THR A 1212 -14.69 25.79 19.96
CA THR A 1212 -13.62 25.58 18.96
C THR A 1212 -14.03 24.67 17.80
N PRO A 1213 -14.25 25.20 16.58
CA PRO A 1213 -14.00 24.43 15.38
C PRO A 1213 -12.48 24.26 15.28
N LYS A 1214 -11.99 23.02 15.45
CA LYS A 1214 -10.62 22.65 15.08
C LYS A 1214 -10.40 23.05 13.62
N ARG A 1215 -9.46 23.96 13.38
CA ARG A 1215 -8.96 24.28 12.03
C ARG A 1215 -7.94 23.23 11.59
#